data_AF-A0A9E2KHX4-F1
#
_entry.id   AF-A0A9E2KHX4-F1
#
_cell.length_a   1.000
_cell.length_b   1.000
_cell.length_c   1.000
_cell.angle_alpha   90.00
_cell.angle_beta   90.00
_cell.angle_gamma   90.00
#
_symmetry.space_group_name_H-M   'P 1'
#
loop_
_entity.id
_entity.type
_entity.pdbx_description
1 polymer ?
#
loop_
_entity_poly.entity_id
_entity_poly.type
_entity_poly.pdbx_seq_one_letter_code
_entity_poly.pdbx_strand_id
1 'polypeptide(L)'
;MLSKFKLNQLYFKDTQFADLMKRRIFNVLLVANPYDAFMLEDDGRIDEKIFNEYASLSLRYPPRFTQATTCDEALAQLTSLTYDLVICMPGTGETEIFDTARRVKQDYPHIPIVILTPFSHGVSERMANEDLSAFEYVFCWLGNTDLLVSIIKLIEDKMNLEHDVNQVGVQVILLVEDSIRFYSSVLPNLYKFVLQQSQEFSTEALNAHQRTLRMRGRPKIVLARTYAEAYDLYEKYKNNILGVITDVRFPKTEGGPKDGLSGIKLCAAIRKQDPFVPLIIQSSESENAAYATKYGAAFIDKNSKKMDVDLRRIVSANFGFGDFIFRNPETGEEIARVKNLKELQNILFAVPAESFLYHISHNHVSRWLYSRAMFPIAEFLKPITWNSLQDVDAHRRLIFEAIVKYRKMKNQGVVAVFKRDRFDLYSNFARIGDGSLGGKGRGLAFIDNLVKHHPEFEEFENARVAIPKTVVLCTDVFDEFMETNNLYQVALSDTDDAVILRYFLKAKLPDRLVEDFFTFFDVVKSPIAIRSSSLLEDSHYQPFAGIYNTYMIPYLDDKYEMLRMLSDAIKGVYASVFFRDSKAYMQATSNVIDQEKMAVILQQVVGNQYGDRYYPSMSGVARSLNYYPIGEEKAEEGIVNLALGLGKYIVDGGMTLRFSPYHPNQVLQTSEMEMALRETQTRFYALDLSNAGHNFSIDDGFNLLKLPVKEAEKDGSLNYIASTYDPYDQIIRDGLYPGGRKVITFANILQHDVFPLARILQLALKYGQQEMRRPVEIEFAATLNREKDKTGTFYLLQIRPIVDSKEMLDEDLSLIPDERLLLRSHNSLGHGITDDIYDVVYVKTQDYSASRNPEIAREIEKWNQQFLDMGRHYILIGPGRWGSSDPWLGIPVKWPHISAARVIVEAGLTNYRVDPSQGTHFFQNLTSFGVGYFTINAYMNDGIYNQDFLNAQPALQETQYLRHVRFAHPAVIKMDGKKKEGIVMLPDSEESQA
;
A
#
# COMPACT_ATOMS: atom_id res chain seq x y z
N MET A 1 -8.27 -38.37 -2.50
CA MET A 1 -7.50 -37.81 -1.35
C MET A 1 -6.34 -36.91 -1.84
N LEU A 2 -6.60 -35.97 -2.75
CA LEU A 2 -5.78 -34.74 -2.91
C LEU A 2 -6.25 -33.74 -1.85
N SER A 3 -6.23 -34.17 -0.59
CA SER A 3 -7.00 -33.58 0.50
C SER A 3 -6.22 -32.45 1.17
N LYS A 4 -6.70 -31.20 1.07
CA LYS A 4 -6.33 -30.01 1.90
C LYS A 4 -4.85 -29.59 1.96
N PHE A 5 -3.89 -30.51 1.98
CA PHE A 5 -2.45 -30.30 2.12
C PHE A 5 -1.82 -29.56 0.93
N LYS A 6 -2.16 -29.90 -0.32
CA LYS A 6 -1.71 -29.11 -1.49
C LYS A 6 -2.38 -27.73 -1.57
N LEU A 7 -3.61 -27.60 -1.04
CA LEU A 7 -4.37 -26.35 -1.04
C LEU A 7 -3.83 -25.35 -0.02
N ASN A 8 -3.39 -25.80 1.15
CA ASN A 8 -2.74 -24.96 2.17
C ASN A 8 -1.30 -24.54 1.78
N GLN A 9 -0.68 -25.19 0.79
CA GLN A 9 0.67 -24.86 0.29
C GLN A 9 0.66 -24.00 -1.00
N LEU A 10 -0.50 -23.56 -1.48
CA LEU A 10 -0.60 -22.61 -2.60
C LEU A 10 -0.06 -21.23 -2.17
N TYR A 11 1.26 -21.09 -2.20
CA TYR A 11 1.97 -19.81 -2.12
C TYR A 11 2.37 -19.41 -3.53
N PHE A 12 1.68 -18.41 -4.07
CA PHE A 12 2.12 -17.77 -5.30
C PHE A 12 3.26 -16.79 -4.95
N LYS A 13 4.31 -16.78 -5.77
CA LYS A 13 5.33 -15.73 -5.73
C LYS A 13 4.92 -14.63 -6.70
N ASP A 14 5.17 -13.37 -6.30
CA ASP A 14 4.93 -12.25 -7.20
C ASP A 14 5.90 -12.29 -8.38
N THR A 15 5.42 -11.92 -9.56
CA THR A 15 6.21 -11.92 -10.80
C THR A 15 7.08 -10.66 -10.84
N GLN A 16 8.39 -10.84 -10.90
CA GLN A 16 9.34 -9.73 -11.01
C GLN A 16 9.41 -9.19 -12.44
N PHE A 17 8.37 -8.48 -12.88
CA PHE A 17 8.33 -7.83 -14.20
C PHE A 17 9.45 -6.80 -14.42
N ALA A 18 10.05 -6.28 -13.35
CA ALA A 18 11.21 -5.40 -13.40
C ALA A 18 12.43 -6.08 -14.04
N ASP A 19 12.55 -7.40 -13.89
CA ASP A 19 13.65 -8.20 -14.43
C ASP A 19 13.46 -8.62 -15.89
N LEU A 20 12.33 -8.31 -16.51
CA LEU A 20 12.09 -8.58 -17.93
C LEU A 20 12.60 -7.45 -18.81
N MET A 21 13.01 -7.79 -20.05
CA MET A 21 13.46 -6.83 -21.06
C MET A 21 14.60 -5.91 -20.55
N LYS A 22 15.62 -6.51 -19.91
CA LYS A 22 16.79 -5.78 -19.36
C LYS A 22 17.64 -5.16 -20.46
N ARG A 23 17.71 -5.80 -21.63
CA ARG A 23 18.42 -5.29 -22.80
C ARG A 23 17.44 -4.58 -23.73
N ARG A 24 17.78 -3.36 -24.16
CA ARG A 24 16.97 -2.51 -25.05
C ARG A 24 17.85 -1.83 -26.06
N ILE A 25 17.26 -1.47 -27.20
CA ILE A 25 17.93 -0.70 -28.23
C ILE A 25 17.58 0.78 -28.02
N PHE A 26 18.58 1.61 -27.77
CA PHE A 26 18.46 3.05 -27.59
C PHE A 26 19.02 3.82 -28.78
N ASN A 27 20.12 3.35 -29.37
CA ASN A 27 20.78 4.03 -30.49
C ASN A 27 20.86 3.10 -31.71
N VAL A 28 20.32 3.56 -32.83
CA VAL A 28 20.32 2.83 -34.10
C VAL A 28 21.17 3.60 -35.10
N LEU A 29 22.17 2.94 -35.69
CA LEU A 29 22.95 3.49 -36.80
C LEU A 29 22.31 3.04 -38.11
N LEU A 30 21.81 3.98 -38.89
CA LEU A 30 21.27 3.75 -40.22
C LEU A 30 22.34 4.08 -41.26
N VAL A 31 22.85 3.06 -41.94
CA VAL A 31 23.82 3.20 -43.03
C VAL A 31 23.06 3.11 -44.35
N ALA A 32 22.84 4.25 -44.99
CA ALA A 32 22.04 4.37 -46.21
C ALA A 32 22.58 5.50 -47.09
N ASN A 33 22.49 5.37 -48.41
CA ASN A 33 22.79 6.49 -49.30
C ASN A 33 21.79 7.64 -49.08
N PRO A 34 22.11 8.89 -49.48
CA PRO A 34 21.25 10.04 -49.24
C PRO A 34 19.83 9.91 -49.80
N TYR A 35 19.64 9.18 -50.91
CA TYR A 35 18.33 8.99 -51.53
C TYR A 35 17.46 8.00 -50.76
N ASP A 36 18.02 6.87 -50.34
CA ASP A 36 17.34 5.85 -49.53
C ASP A 36 17.04 6.38 -48.12
N ALA A 37 17.96 7.17 -47.55
CA ALA A 37 17.72 7.92 -46.32
C ALA A 37 16.57 8.92 -46.49
N PHE A 38 16.54 9.67 -47.60
CA PHE A 38 15.44 10.59 -47.90
C PHE A 38 14.10 9.87 -48.13
N MET A 39 14.09 8.70 -48.78
CA MET A 39 12.86 7.89 -48.96
C MET A 39 12.27 7.40 -47.64
N LEU A 40 13.08 7.27 -46.58
CA LEU A 40 12.60 7.04 -45.22
C LEU A 40 12.07 8.33 -44.55
N GLU A 41 12.52 9.51 -44.98
CA GLU A 41 12.16 10.84 -44.46
C GLU A 41 10.96 11.51 -45.14
N ASP A 42 10.66 11.20 -46.41
CA ASP A 42 9.51 11.75 -47.17
C ASP A 42 8.15 11.34 -46.56
N ASP A 43 8.23 10.42 -45.59
CA ASP A 43 7.15 9.93 -44.76
C ASP A 43 7.00 10.71 -43.43
N GLY A 44 7.84 11.72 -43.15
CA GLY A 44 7.99 12.45 -41.88
C GLY A 44 9.39 12.26 -41.27
N ARG A 45 9.80 13.09 -40.29
CA ARG A 45 11.07 12.84 -39.56
C ARG A 45 10.99 11.43 -38.94
N ILE A 46 11.90 10.52 -39.30
CA ILE A 46 11.91 9.12 -38.84
C ILE A 46 11.78 9.08 -37.30
N ASP A 47 12.49 9.95 -36.60
CA ASP A 47 12.41 10.10 -35.15
C ASP A 47 10.99 10.44 -34.66
N GLU A 48 10.26 11.31 -35.37
CA GLU A 48 8.89 11.71 -35.02
C GLU A 48 7.90 10.56 -35.25
N LYS A 49 8.02 9.82 -36.35
CA LYS A 49 7.18 8.64 -36.60
C LYS A 49 7.42 7.52 -35.59
N ILE A 50 8.68 7.24 -35.28
CA ILE A 50 9.04 6.26 -34.24
C ILE A 50 8.55 6.72 -32.87
N PHE A 51 8.68 8.01 -32.55
CA PHE A 51 8.13 8.59 -31.33
C PHE A 51 6.61 8.40 -31.25
N ASN A 52 5.88 8.73 -32.32
CA ASN A 52 4.42 8.62 -32.38
C ASN A 52 3.96 7.15 -32.26
N GLU A 53 4.62 6.21 -32.92
CA GLU A 53 4.28 4.79 -32.82
C GLU A 53 4.56 4.28 -31.41
N TYR A 54 5.71 4.64 -30.81
CA TYR A 54 6.02 4.29 -29.41
C TYR A 54 4.99 4.90 -28.44
N ALA A 55 4.63 6.16 -28.61
CA ALA A 55 3.63 6.84 -27.79
C ALA A 55 2.26 6.17 -27.89
N SER A 56 1.82 5.83 -29.11
CA SER A 56 0.53 5.17 -29.35
C SER A 56 0.45 3.79 -28.68
N LEU A 57 1.57 3.05 -28.66
CA LEU A 57 1.71 1.74 -28.03
C LEU A 57 2.09 1.83 -26.54
N SER A 58 2.11 3.04 -25.95
CA SER A 58 2.52 3.29 -24.56
C SER A 58 3.93 2.78 -24.21
N LEU A 59 4.81 2.66 -25.20
CA LEU A 59 6.21 2.30 -25.04
C LEU A 59 7.01 3.51 -24.56
N ARG A 60 8.00 3.26 -23.70
CA ARG A 60 8.93 4.30 -23.20
C ARG A 60 10.28 4.17 -23.88
N TYR A 61 10.94 5.31 -24.05
CA TYR A 61 12.29 5.44 -24.64
C TYR A 61 12.32 5.02 -26.11
N PRO A 62 11.78 5.85 -27.03
CA PRO A 62 11.97 5.63 -28.45
C PRO A 62 13.47 5.69 -28.80
N PRO A 63 13.95 4.79 -29.68
CA PRO A 63 15.34 4.77 -30.10
C PRO A 63 15.66 6.00 -30.95
N ARG A 64 16.90 6.47 -30.86
CA ARG A 64 17.44 7.56 -31.67
C ARG A 64 18.12 6.99 -32.90
N PHE A 65 17.84 7.59 -34.05
CA PHE A 65 18.47 7.22 -35.30
C PHE A 65 19.62 8.19 -35.63
N THR A 66 20.79 7.65 -35.91
CA THR A 66 21.89 8.40 -36.52
C THR A 66 22.09 7.88 -37.93
N GLN A 67 22.18 8.77 -38.91
CA GLN A 67 22.42 8.41 -40.30
C GLN A 67 23.91 8.50 -40.63
N ALA A 68 24.41 7.55 -41.41
CA ALA A 68 25.74 7.58 -42.02
C ALA A 68 25.62 7.21 -43.50
N THR A 69 26.28 7.99 -44.36
CA THR A 69 26.18 7.82 -45.82
C THR A 69 27.32 7.02 -46.41
N THR A 70 28.43 6.90 -45.69
CA THR A 70 29.64 6.17 -46.12
C THR A 70 30.16 5.24 -45.02
N CYS A 71 31.02 4.28 -45.41
CA CYS A 71 31.70 3.37 -44.48
C CYS A 71 32.53 4.14 -43.42
N ASP A 72 33.30 5.14 -43.86
CA ASP A 72 34.15 5.93 -42.97
C ASP A 72 33.33 6.75 -41.97
N GLU A 73 32.19 7.32 -42.40
CA GLU A 73 31.25 8.00 -41.50
C GLU A 73 30.65 7.01 -40.49
N ALA A 74 30.24 5.82 -40.93
CA ALA A 74 29.69 4.79 -40.05
C ALA A 74 30.70 4.35 -38.97
N LEU A 75 31.97 4.13 -39.36
CA LEU A 75 33.06 3.76 -38.44
C LEU A 75 33.44 4.93 -37.50
N ALA A 76 33.43 6.16 -37.99
CA ALA A 76 33.64 7.35 -37.16
C ALA A 76 32.54 7.49 -36.10
N GLN A 77 31.29 7.25 -36.49
CA GLN A 77 30.15 7.24 -35.56
C GLN A 77 30.31 6.14 -34.51
N LEU A 78 30.63 4.91 -34.90
CA LEU A 78 30.85 3.77 -34.00
C LEU A 78 32.03 3.97 -33.04
N THR A 79 33.02 4.79 -33.41
CA THR A 79 34.11 5.19 -32.50
C THR A 79 33.65 6.24 -31.48
N SER A 80 32.76 7.15 -31.90
CA SER A 80 32.33 8.29 -31.09
C SER A 80 31.21 7.97 -30.09
N LEU A 81 30.30 7.05 -30.47
CA LEU A 81 29.07 6.76 -29.74
C LEU A 81 28.82 5.25 -29.72
N THR A 82 28.12 4.78 -28.69
CA THR A 82 27.68 3.39 -28.56
C THR A 82 26.36 3.17 -29.30
N TYR A 83 26.35 2.21 -30.22
CA TYR A 83 25.15 1.80 -30.98
C TYR A 83 24.72 0.39 -30.59
N ASP A 84 23.40 0.17 -30.54
CA ASP A 84 22.81 -1.12 -30.13
C ASP A 84 22.33 -1.95 -31.34
N LEU A 85 22.14 -1.32 -32.50
CA LEU A 85 21.70 -1.94 -33.75
C LEU A 85 22.24 -1.14 -34.94
N VAL A 86 22.69 -1.84 -35.98
CA VAL A 86 23.03 -1.25 -37.28
C VAL A 86 22.03 -1.73 -38.33
N ILE A 87 21.42 -0.79 -39.05
CA ILE A 87 20.54 -1.06 -40.19
C ILE A 87 21.25 -0.59 -41.46
N CYS A 88 21.50 -1.52 -42.38
CA CYS A 88 22.17 -1.24 -43.65
C CYS A 88 21.16 -1.26 -44.80
N MET A 89 21.15 -0.20 -45.63
CA MET A 89 20.30 -0.10 -46.81
C MET A 89 21.13 -0.09 -48.10
N PRO A 90 21.39 -1.26 -48.70
CA PRO A 90 22.17 -1.34 -49.92
C PRO A 90 21.38 -0.78 -51.13
N GLY A 91 21.97 0.20 -51.82
CA GLY A 91 21.44 0.77 -53.05
C GLY A 91 21.65 -0.15 -54.28
N THR A 92 21.03 0.20 -55.41
CA THR A 92 21.19 -0.51 -56.70
C THR A 92 22.57 -0.23 -57.31
N GLY A 93 23.62 -0.86 -56.80
CA GLY A 93 24.97 -0.77 -57.38
C GLY A 93 26.12 -1.01 -56.40
N GLU A 94 25.95 -0.66 -55.13
CA GLU A 94 27.08 -0.50 -54.18
C GLU A 94 27.42 -1.80 -53.42
N THR A 95 28.63 -2.34 -53.63
CA THR A 95 29.23 -3.40 -52.79
C THR A 95 29.72 -2.87 -51.43
N GLU A 96 29.96 -1.57 -51.32
CA GLU A 96 30.60 -0.95 -50.14
C GLU A 96 29.82 -1.14 -48.84
N ILE A 97 28.50 -1.27 -48.89
CA ILE A 97 27.65 -1.45 -47.70
C ILE A 97 27.82 -2.87 -47.10
N PHE A 98 28.03 -3.89 -47.94
CA PHE A 98 28.32 -5.25 -47.47
C PHE A 98 29.74 -5.35 -46.89
N ASP A 99 30.70 -4.61 -47.46
CA ASP A 99 32.06 -4.49 -46.90
C ASP A 99 32.04 -3.75 -45.55
N THR A 100 31.24 -2.69 -45.45
CA THR A 100 31.01 -1.92 -44.21
C THR A 100 30.45 -2.84 -43.12
N ALA A 101 29.39 -3.59 -43.41
CA ALA A 101 28.78 -4.50 -42.44
C ALA A 101 29.76 -5.59 -41.97
N ARG A 102 30.56 -6.16 -42.87
CA ARG A 102 31.59 -7.15 -42.51
C ARG A 102 32.65 -6.55 -41.60
N ARG A 103 33.12 -5.34 -41.90
CA ARG A 103 34.11 -4.64 -41.08
C ARG A 103 33.55 -4.29 -39.70
N VAL A 104 32.32 -3.77 -39.64
CA VAL A 104 31.61 -3.52 -38.38
C VAL A 104 31.43 -4.82 -37.59
N LYS A 105 31.10 -5.95 -38.22
CA LYS A 105 30.96 -7.23 -37.51
C LYS A 105 32.30 -7.77 -36.99
N GLN A 106 33.40 -7.50 -37.68
CA GLN A 106 34.75 -7.86 -37.22
C GLN A 106 35.17 -7.02 -36.00
N ASP A 107 34.97 -5.70 -36.06
CA ASP A 107 35.39 -4.77 -35.01
C ASP A 107 34.41 -4.76 -33.82
N TYR A 108 33.12 -5.00 -34.07
CA TYR A 108 32.02 -4.96 -33.10
C TYR A 108 31.11 -6.20 -33.21
N PRO A 109 31.60 -7.41 -32.86
CA PRO A 109 30.89 -8.67 -33.07
C PRO A 109 29.57 -8.80 -32.30
N HIS A 110 29.40 -8.02 -31.23
CA HIS A 110 28.22 -8.04 -30.36
C HIS A 110 27.06 -7.20 -30.90
N ILE A 111 27.30 -6.31 -31.86
CA ILE A 111 26.25 -5.45 -32.42
C ILE A 111 25.49 -6.26 -33.49
N PRO A 112 24.15 -6.38 -33.37
CA PRO A 112 23.32 -6.97 -34.42
C PRO A 112 23.31 -6.04 -35.64
N ILE A 113 23.43 -6.63 -36.83
CA ILE A 113 23.40 -5.92 -38.11
C ILE A 113 22.27 -6.51 -38.95
N VAL A 114 21.41 -5.66 -39.51
CA VAL A 114 20.29 -6.08 -40.36
C VAL A 114 20.31 -5.34 -41.69
N ILE A 115 19.81 -5.99 -42.74
CA ILE A 115 19.62 -5.35 -44.05
C ILE A 115 18.18 -4.86 -44.17
N LEU A 116 17.98 -3.66 -44.70
CA LEU A 116 16.69 -3.16 -45.13
C LEU A 116 16.79 -2.67 -46.57
N THR A 117 16.18 -3.38 -47.52
CA THR A 117 16.34 -3.06 -48.96
C THR A 117 14.99 -3.00 -49.68
N PRO A 118 14.78 -2.07 -50.63
CA PRO A 118 13.63 -2.09 -51.50
C PRO A 118 13.75 -3.24 -52.51
N PHE A 119 12.75 -4.13 -52.61
CA PHE A 119 12.81 -5.25 -53.53
C PHE A 119 12.63 -4.80 -54.99
N SER A 120 13.71 -4.94 -55.77
CA SER A 120 13.65 -5.01 -57.23
C SER A 120 14.13 -6.38 -57.70
N HIS A 121 13.76 -6.79 -58.92
CA HIS A 121 14.18 -8.09 -59.49
C HIS A 121 15.71 -8.28 -59.46
N GLY A 122 16.49 -7.21 -59.69
CA GLY A 122 17.95 -7.26 -59.70
C GLY A 122 18.62 -7.36 -58.32
N VAL A 123 18.00 -6.83 -57.26
CA VAL A 123 18.55 -6.92 -55.89
C VAL A 123 18.42 -8.35 -55.34
N SER A 124 17.34 -9.05 -55.68
CA SER A 124 17.06 -10.41 -55.20
C SER A 124 18.08 -11.44 -55.69
N GLU A 125 18.45 -11.37 -56.97
CA GLU A 125 19.48 -12.24 -57.57
C GLU A 125 20.88 -11.94 -57.00
N ARG A 126 21.15 -10.66 -56.68
CA ARG A 126 22.43 -10.27 -56.07
C ARG A 126 22.54 -10.78 -54.63
N MET A 127 21.49 -10.64 -53.82
CA MET A 127 21.49 -11.16 -52.44
C MET A 127 21.65 -12.67 -52.37
N ALA A 128 21.24 -13.42 -53.41
CA ALA A 128 21.46 -14.86 -53.50
C ALA A 128 22.93 -15.24 -53.75
N ASN A 129 23.73 -14.33 -54.30
CA ASN A 129 25.14 -14.55 -54.63
C ASN A 129 26.13 -13.86 -53.65
N GLU A 130 25.63 -13.08 -52.69
CA GLU A 130 26.43 -12.37 -51.68
C GLU A 130 26.50 -13.16 -50.36
N ASP A 131 27.57 -12.94 -49.59
CA ASP A 131 27.72 -13.53 -48.26
C ASP A 131 26.90 -12.74 -47.21
N LEU A 132 25.85 -13.36 -46.69
CA LEU A 132 24.94 -12.76 -45.72
C LEU A 132 25.29 -13.10 -44.26
N SER A 133 26.40 -13.79 -44.00
CA SER A 133 26.78 -14.27 -42.65
C SER A 133 26.97 -13.16 -41.61
N ALA A 134 27.32 -11.94 -42.04
CA ALA A 134 27.44 -10.79 -41.16
C ALA A 134 26.10 -10.25 -40.64
N PHE A 135 24.98 -10.63 -41.26
CA PHE A 135 23.66 -10.08 -40.99
C PHE A 135 22.77 -11.06 -40.25
N GLU A 136 22.05 -10.54 -39.26
CA GLU A 136 21.11 -11.31 -38.46
C GLU A 136 19.85 -11.64 -39.26
N TYR A 137 19.32 -10.64 -39.97
CA TYR A 137 18.11 -10.73 -40.78
C TYR A 137 18.19 -9.77 -41.98
N VAL A 138 17.46 -10.11 -43.04
CA VAL A 138 17.27 -9.27 -44.23
C VAL A 138 15.81 -8.82 -44.27
N PHE A 139 15.50 -7.57 -44.52
CA PHE A 139 14.12 -7.09 -44.60
C PHE A 139 13.86 -6.38 -45.92
N CYS A 140 12.64 -6.53 -46.42
CA CYS A 140 12.12 -5.79 -47.55
C CYS A 140 11.44 -4.50 -47.07
N TRP A 141 11.91 -3.34 -47.51
CA TRP A 141 11.20 -2.09 -47.31
C TRP A 141 9.95 -2.05 -48.20
N LEU A 142 8.77 -1.91 -47.58
CA LEU A 142 7.47 -1.87 -48.26
C LEU A 142 6.81 -0.49 -48.16
N GLY A 143 7.55 0.55 -47.77
CA GLY A 143 6.98 1.88 -47.48
C GLY A 143 6.18 1.92 -46.18
N ASN A 144 6.54 1.10 -45.18
CA ASN A 144 5.85 1.03 -43.89
C ASN A 144 6.85 1.18 -42.74
N THR A 145 6.80 2.31 -42.03
CA THR A 145 7.65 2.60 -40.87
C THR A 145 7.43 1.66 -39.68
N ASP A 146 6.27 1.00 -39.57
CA ASP A 146 6.01 -0.01 -38.53
C ASP A 146 6.98 -1.20 -38.62
N LEU A 147 7.61 -1.40 -39.79
CA LEU A 147 8.67 -2.39 -39.98
C LEU A 147 9.92 -2.05 -39.17
N LEU A 148 10.34 -0.78 -39.08
CA LEU A 148 11.50 -0.38 -38.27
C LEU A 148 11.27 -0.72 -36.80
N VAL A 149 10.07 -0.43 -36.28
CA VAL A 149 9.69 -0.81 -34.92
C VAL A 149 9.75 -2.33 -34.75
N SER A 150 9.25 -3.09 -35.74
CA SER A 150 9.25 -4.55 -35.70
C SER A 150 10.64 -5.16 -35.71
N ILE A 151 11.55 -4.61 -36.51
CA ILE A 151 12.97 -5.02 -36.54
C ILE A 151 13.58 -4.82 -35.16
N ILE A 152 13.41 -3.63 -34.57
CA ILE A 152 13.92 -3.32 -33.23
C ILE A 152 13.35 -4.28 -32.20
N LYS A 153 12.03 -4.53 -32.22
CA LYS A 153 11.38 -5.46 -31.27
C LYS A 153 11.81 -6.92 -31.48
N LEU A 154 12.06 -7.36 -32.71
CA LEU A 154 12.56 -8.70 -33.01
C LEU A 154 13.96 -8.92 -32.43
N ILE A 155 14.84 -7.94 -32.59
CA ILE A 155 16.19 -8.02 -32.01
C ILE A 155 16.13 -7.92 -30.48
N GLU A 156 15.33 -7.02 -29.91
CA GLU A 156 15.14 -6.94 -28.45
C GLU A 156 14.56 -8.26 -27.88
N ASP A 157 13.57 -8.85 -28.55
CA ASP A 157 12.99 -10.13 -28.13
C ASP A 157 14.07 -11.23 -28.16
N LYS A 158 14.88 -11.32 -29.23
CA LYS A 158 16.01 -12.27 -29.33
C LYS A 158 17.06 -12.07 -28.23
N MET A 159 17.42 -10.82 -27.92
CA MET A 159 18.41 -10.48 -26.89
C MET A 159 17.99 -10.89 -25.46
N ASN A 160 16.68 -10.91 -25.19
CA ASN A 160 16.13 -11.19 -23.86
C ASN A 160 15.48 -12.57 -23.74
N LEU A 161 15.23 -13.28 -24.86
CA LEU A 161 14.43 -14.50 -24.93
C LEU A 161 14.78 -15.53 -23.86
N GLU A 162 16.06 -15.89 -23.75
CA GLU A 162 16.50 -16.93 -22.84
C GLU A 162 16.30 -16.56 -21.37
N HIS A 163 16.58 -15.31 -20.99
CA HIS A 163 16.38 -14.84 -19.62
C HIS A 163 14.89 -14.75 -19.28
N ASP A 164 14.11 -14.08 -20.14
CA ASP A 164 12.69 -13.80 -19.91
C ASP A 164 11.86 -15.09 -19.82
N VAL A 165 12.17 -16.10 -20.66
CA VAL A 165 11.46 -17.39 -20.64
C VAL A 165 11.86 -18.22 -19.42
N ASN A 166 13.17 -18.39 -19.15
CA ASN A 166 13.63 -19.32 -18.11
C ASN A 166 13.44 -18.81 -16.69
N GLN A 167 13.50 -17.49 -16.46
CA GLN A 167 13.40 -16.92 -15.11
C GLN A 167 11.98 -16.58 -14.70
N VAL A 168 11.14 -16.17 -15.65
CA VAL A 168 9.82 -15.57 -15.35
C VAL A 168 8.66 -16.30 -16.03
N GLY A 169 8.93 -17.14 -17.03
CA GLY A 169 7.91 -17.93 -17.72
C GLY A 169 7.24 -17.20 -18.90
N VAL A 170 7.88 -16.18 -19.47
CA VAL A 170 7.35 -15.47 -20.65
C VAL A 170 7.09 -16.46 -21.79
N GLN A 171 5.99 -16.24 -22.53
CA GLN A 171 5.61 -17.13 -23.63
C GLN A 171 6.24 -16.73 -24.97
N VAL A 172 6.30 -17.67 -25.90
CA VAL A 172 6.92 -17.54 -27.21
C VAL A 172 5.90 -17.81 -28.32
N ILE A 173 5.85 -16.91 -29.30
CA ILE A 173 5.20 -17.13 -30.59
C ILE A 173 6.30 -17.46 -31.59
N LEU A 174 6.29 -18.69 -32.11
CA LEU A 174 7.24 -19.12 -33.13
C LEU A 174 6.67 -18.84 -34.51
N LEU A 175 7.32 -17.95 -35.27
CA LEU A 175 7.02 -17.65 -36.66
C LEU A 175 8.07 -18.34 -37.55
N VAL A 176 7.65 -19.23 -38.44
CA VAL A 176 8.51 -19.94 -39.38
C VAL A 176 8.19 -19.46 -40.80
N GLU A 177 9.06 -18.62 -41.35
CA GLU A 177 8.89 -18.00 -42.66
C GLU A 177 10.27 -17.71 -43.25
N ASP A 178 10.54 -18.24 -44.45
CA ASP A 178 11.82 -18.06 -45.14
C ASP A 178 11.77 -16.95 -46.21
N SER A 179 10.57 -16.53 -46.62
CA SER A 179 10.42 -15.47 -47.60
C SER A 179 10.56 -14.10 -46.95
N ILE A 180 11.64 -13.40 -47.34
CA ILE A 180 11.96 -12.03 -46.92
C ILE A 180 10.75 -11.10 -47.02
N ARG A 181 10.08 -11.13 -48.18
CA ARG A 181 8.92 -10.28 -48.43
C ARG A 181 7.75 -10.59 -47.47
N PHE A 182 7.50 -11.86 -47.17
CA PHE A 182 6.36 -12.25 -46.33
C PHE A 182 6.59 -11.90 -44.86
N TYR A 183 7.73 -12.24 -44.25
CA TYR A 183 7.92 -11.87 -42.84
C TYR A 183 8.07 -10.35 -42.67
N SER A 184 8.64 -9.61 -43.64
CA SER A 184 8.63 -8.14 -43.62
C SER A 184 7.23 -7.53 -43.67
N SER A 185 6.26 -8.24 -44.24
CA SER A 185 4.84 -7.85 -44.24
C SER A 185 4.11 -8.24 -42.96
N VAL A 186 4.37 -9.45 -42.45
CA VAL A 186 3.62 -10.04 -41.33
C VAL A 186 4.07 -9.50 -39.97
N LEU A 187 5.38 -9.30 -39.78
CA LEU A 187 5.95 -8.86 -38.49
C LEU A 187 5.36 -7.53 -37.98
N PRO A 188 5.21 -6.47 -38.79
CA PRO A 188 4.52 -5.23 -38.39
C PRO A 188 3.14 -5.49 -37.79
N ASN A 189 2.32 -6.25 -38.50
CA ASN A 189 0.95 -6.54 -38.08
C ASN A 189 0.90 -7.37 -36.81
N LEU A 190 1.79 -8.36 -36.68
CA LEU A 190 1.86 -9.26 -35.54
C LEU A 190 2.39 -8.54 -34.29
N TYR A 191 3.47 -7.76 -34.40
CA TYR A 191 4.01 -6.97 -33.28
C TYR A 191 3.00 -5.92 -32.81
N LYS A 192 2.40 -5.17 -33.73
CA LYS A 192 1.37 -4.18 -33.40
C LYS A 192 0.22 -4.83 -32.65
N PHE A 193 -0.25 -5.99 -33.10
CA PHE A 193 -1.30 -6.73 -32.41
C PHE A 193 -0.90 -7.19 -31.01
N VAL A 194 0.26 -7.85 -30.85
CA VAL A 194 0.74 -8.33 -29.54
C VAL A 194 0.97 -7.17 -28.56
N LEU A 195 1.48 -6.04 -29.03
CA LEU A 195 1.70 -4.83 -28.22
C LEU A 195 0.38 -4.17 -27.81
N GLN A 196 -0.59 -4.05 -28.71
CA GLN A 196 -1.94 -3.56 -28.41
C GLN A 196 -2.64 -4.46 -27.38
N GLN A 197 -2.58 -5.77 -27.57
CA GLN A 197 -3.12 -6.72 -26.59
C GLN A 197 -2.44 -6.56 -25.22
N SER A 198 -1.11 -6.39 -25.20
CA SER A 198 -0.36 -6.09 -23.97
C SER A 198 -0.83 -4.84 -23.24
N GLN A 199 -1.14 -3.79 -23.99
CA GLN A 199 -1.69 -2.56 -23.45
C GLN A 199 -3.09 -2.76 -22.84
N GLU A 200 -3.95 -3.54 -23.50
CA GLU A 200 -5.32 -3.83 -23.05
C GLU A 200 -5.32 -4.61 -21.73
N PHE A 201 -4.58 -5.72 -21.62
CA PHE A 201 -4.58 -6.51 -20.39
C PHE A 201 -3.70 -5.94 -19.28
N SER A 202 -2.69 -5.11 -19.61
CA SER A 202 -1.93 -4.36 -18.60
C SER A 202 -2.82 -3.47 -17.75
N THR A 203 -3.99 -3.07 -18.28
CA THR A 203 -4.94 -2.26 -17.54
C THR A 203 -5.24 -2.87 -16.19
N GLU A 204 -5.28 -4.20 -16.03
CA GLU A 204 -5.56 -4.94 -14.78
C GLU A 204 -4.56 -4.71 -13.65
N ALA A 205 -3.42 -4.08 -13.93
CA ALA A 205 -2.48 -3.65 -12.88
C ALA A 205 -3.14 -2.68 -11.88
N LEU A 206 -2.67 -2.71 -10.64
CA LEU A 206 -3.24 -1.93 -9.54
C LEU A 206 -2.82 -0.46 -9.59
N ASN A 207 -1.70 -0.14 -10.27
CA ASN A 207 -1.23 1.22 -10.49
C ASN A 207 -0.50 1.39 -11.84
N ALA A 208 -0.19 2.64 -12.22
CA ALA A 208 0.41 2.97 -13.51
C ALA A 208 1.83 2.42 -13.70
N HIS A 209 2.62 2.36 -12.62
CA HIS A 209 3.97 1.81 -12.67
C HIS A 209 3.95 0.31 -12.97
N GLN A 210 3.16 -0.46 -12.22
CA GLN A 210 2.94 -1.89 -12.46
C GLN A 210 2.36 -2.16 -13.84
N ARG A 211 1.46 -1.29 -14.35
CA ARG A 211 0.94 -1.38 -15.72
C ARG A 211 2.08 -1.38 -16.74
N THR A 212 3.01 -0.43 -16.63
CA THR A 212 4.15 -0.31 -17.54
C THR A 212 5.09 -1.51 -17.44
N LEU A 213 5.38 -1.99 -16.22
CA LEU A 213 6.22 -3.17 -16.02
C LEU A 213 5.57 -4.42 -16.60
N ARG A 214 4.27 -4.62 -16.39
CA ARG A 214 3.52 -5.79 -16.86
C ARG A 214 3.52 -5.92 -18.37
N MET A 215 3.57 -4.82 -19.13
CA MET A 215 3.68 -4.87 -20.59
C MET A 215 4.96 -5.57 -21.08
N ARG A 216 6.00 -5.68 -20.23
CA ARG A 216 7.24 -6.41 -20.54
C ARG A 216 7.02 -7.93 -20.56
N GLY A 217 5.98 -8.43 -19.88
CA GLY A 217 5.56 -9.83 -19.87
C GLY A 217 4.79 -10.27 -21.11
N ARG A 218 4.70 -9.43 -22.15
CA ARG A 218 4.11 -9.82 -23.44
C ARG A 218 4.82 -11.05 -24.02
N PRO A 219 4.12 -11.90 -24.79
CA PRO A 219 4.76 -12.96 -25.54
C PRO A 219 5.85 -12.43 -26.47
N LYS A 220 6.99 -13.12 -26.55
CA LYS A 220 8.09 -12.81 -27.49
C LYS A 220 7.79 -13.44 -28.84
N ILE A 221 8.11 -12.74 -29.92
CA ILE A 221 8.04 -13.31 -31.26
C ILE A 221 9.44 -13.75 -31.65
N VAL A 222 9.56 -14.98 -32.13
CA VAL A 222 10.83 -15.55 -32.60
C VAL A 222 10.66 -16.00 -34.04
N LEU A 223 11.52 -15.50 -34.93
CA LEU A 223 11.52 -15.83 -36.35
C LEU A 223 12.55 -16.95 -36.62
N ALA A 224 12.09 -18.03 -37.25
CA ALA A 224 12.92 -19.11 -37.79
C ALA A 224 12.74 -19.21 -39.31
N ARG A 225 13.82 -19.55 -40.02
CA ARG A 225 13.85 -19.63 -41.50
C ARG A 225 14.00 -21.05 -42.01
N THR A 226 14.34 -22.00 -41.14
CA THR A 226 14.60 -23.40 -41.50
C THR A 226 13.90 -24.37 -40.55
N TYR A 227 13.72 -25.62 -40.98
CA TYR A 227 13.15 -26.66 -40.12
C TYR A 227 14.01 -26.92 -38.87
N ALA A 228 15.33 -27.01 -39.04
CA ALA A 228 16.25 -27.26 -37.93
C ALA A 228 16.14 -26.16 -36.88
N GLU A 229 16.24 -24.89 -37.30
CA GLU A 229 16.11 -23.73 -36.41
C GLU A 229 14.75 -23.70 -35.68
N ALA A 230 13.66 -23.93 -36.42
CA ALA A 230 12.31 -23.94 -35.85
C ALA A 230 12.12 -25.07 -34.82
N TYR A 231 12.63 -26.27 -35.12
CA TYR A 231 12.50 -27.42 -34.23
C TYR A 231 13.40 -27.29 -32.99
N ASP A 232 14.61 -26.75 -33.13
CA ASP A 232 15.51 -26.49 -32.00
C ASP A 232 14.92 -25.45 -31.04
N LEU A 233 14.35 -24.36 -31.58
CA LEU A 233 13.65 -23.36 -30.78
C LEU A 233 12.41 -23.94 -30.10
N TYR A 234 11.64 -24.76 -30.80
CA TYR A 234 10.49 -25.45 -30.22
C TYR A 234 10.93 -26.37 -29.07
N GLU A 235 11.93 -27.22 -29.27
CA GLU A 235 12.39 -28.18 -28.25
C GLU A 235 12.95 -27.46 -27.02
N LYS A 236 13.70 -26.36 -27.22
CA LYS A 236 14.25 -25.52 -26.15
C LYS A 236 13.14 -24.84 -25.32
N TYR A 237 12.06 -24.39 -25.96
CA TYR A 237 11.03 -23.57 -25.33
C TYR A 237 9.63 -24.21 -25.27
N LYS A 238 9.51 -25.53 -25.48
CA LYS A 238 8.21 -26.24 -25.61
C LYS A 238 7.21 -25.99 -24.50
N ASN A 239 7.69 -25.76 -23.26
CA ASN A 239 6.84 -25.47 -22.12
C ASN A 239 6.24 -24.04 -22.12
N ASN A 240 6.72 -23.17 -23.00
CA ASN A 240 6.37 -21.75 -23.07
C ASN A 240 5.91 -21.32 -24.46
N ILE A 241 5.63 -22.27 -25.37
CA ILE A 241 5.06 -21.96 -26.69
C ILE A 241 3.59 -21.57 -26.54
N LEU A 242 3.26 -20.32 -26.88
CA LEU A 242 1.88 -19.84 -26.95
C LEU A 242 1.18 -20.34 -28.21
N GLY A 243 1.93 -20.41 -29.31
CA GLY A 243 1.46 -20.90 -30.60
C GLY A 243 2.56 -20.83 -31.68
N VAL A 244 2.33 -21.56 -32.77
CA VAL A 244 3.27 -21.63 -33.91
C VAL A 244 2.56 -21.22 -35.19
N ILE A 245 3.20 -20.32 -35.93
CA ILE A 245 2.80 -19.88 -37.26
C ILE A 245 3.86 -20.37 -38.23
N THR A 246 3.52 -21.19 -39.22
CA THR A 246 4.50 -21.76 -40.14
C THR A 246 4.02 -21.67 -41.57
N ASP A 247 4.94 -21.32 -42.48
CA ASP A 247 4.77 -21.62 -43.90
C ASP A 247 4.80 -23.13 -44.13
N VAL A 248 4.40 -23.60 -45.31
CA VAL A 248 4.50 -25.01 -45.70
C VAL A 248 5.85 -25.32 -46.35
N ARG A 249 6.34 -24.42 -47.21
CA ARG A 249 7.49 -24.66 -48.10
C ARG A 249 8.69 -23.81 -47.71
N PHE A 250 9.61 -24.41 -46.96
CA PHE A 250 10.87 -23.78 -46.54
C PHE A 250 11.99 -24.83 -46.43
N PRO A 251 13.28 -24.43 -46.43
CA PRO A 251 14.39 -25.37 -46.43
C PRO A 251 14.57 -26.09 -45.09
N LYS A 252 15.12 -27.30 -45.12
CA LYS A 252 15.38 -28.07 -43.89
C LYS A 252 16.55 -27.50 -43.08
N THR A 253 17.60 -27.11 -43.79
CA THR A 253 18.85 -26.55 -43.26
C THR A 253 19.18 -25.27 -44.03
N GLU A 254 20.00 -24.41 -43.44
CA GLU A 254 20.43 -23.17 -44.08
C GLU A 254 21.15 -23.46 -45.42
N GLY A 255 20.81 -22.71 -46.47
CA GLY A 255 21.32 -22.93 -47.83
C GLY A 255 20.84 -24.22 -48.53
N GLY A 256 19.99 -25.03 -47.89
CA GLY A 256 19.45 -26.27 -48.47
C GLY A 256 18.27 -26.05 -49.44
N PRO A 257 17.90 -27.06 -50.25
CA PRO A 257 16.72 -26.97 -51.12
C PRO A 257 15.43 -26.89 -50.29
N LYS A 258 14.45 -26.12 -50.78
CA LYS A 258 13.12 -26.03 -50.17
C LYS A 258 12.41 -27.38 -50.24
N ASP A 259 11.85 -27.84 -49.13
CA ASP A 259 11.01 -29.03 -49.06
C ASP A 259 9.54 -28.59 -48.98
N GLY A 260 8.73 -29.07 -49.92
CA GLY A 260 7.32 -28.69 -50.07
C GLY A 260 6.41 -29.14 -48.93
N LEU A 261 6.90 -29.91 -47.96
CA LEU A 261 6.13 -30.39 -46.82
C LEU A 261 6.81 -30.07 -45.47
N SER A 262 7.82 -29.21 -45.42
CA SER A 262 8.57 -28.89 -44.20
C SER A 262 7.67 -28.41 -43.06
N GLY A 263 6.76 -27.47 -43.32
CA GLY A 263 5.83 -26.95 -42.31
C GLY A 263 4.85 -27.99 -41.79
N ILE A 264 4.40 -28.88 -42.67
CA ILE A 264 3.49 -29.98 -42.32
C ILE A 264 4.23 -31.00 -41.45
N LYS A 265 5.49 -31.31 -41.76
CA LYS A 265 6.34 -32.17 -40.93
C LYS A 265 6.58 -31.56 -39.56
N LEU A 266 6.79 -30.24 -39.49
CA LEU A 266 6.96 -29.52 -38.22
C LEU A 266 5.68 -29.60 -37.37
N CYS A 267 4.52 -29.31 -37.98
CA CYS A 267 3.22 -29.46 -37.32
C CYS A 267 3.00 -30.89 -36.79
N ALA A 268 3.35 -31.90 -37.58
CA ALA A 268 3.25 -33.30 -37.18
C ALA A 268 4.18 -33.65 -36.01
N ALA A 269 5.40 -33.10 -35.99
CA ALA A 269 6.35 -33.31 -34.90
C ALA A 269 5.90 -32.63 -33.60
N ILE A 270 5.42 -31.39 -33.68
CA ILE A 270 4.85 -30.65 -32.54
C ILE A 270 3.64 -31.40 -31.97
N ARG A 271 2.69 -31.79 -32.82
CA ARG A 271 1.44 -32.45 -32.38
C ARG A 271 1.67 -33.81 -31.71
N LYS A 272 2.78 -34.49 -32.03
CA LYS A 272 3.21 -35.72 -31.33
C LYS A 272 3.65 -35.47 -29.89
N GLN A 273 4.23 -34.31 -29.61
CA GLN A 273 4.69 -33.95 -28.27
C GLN A 273 3.61 -33.22 -27.47
N ASP A 274 2.91 -32.27 -28.09
CA ASP A 274 1.84 -31.49 -27.46
C ASP A 274 0.57 -31.51 -28.34
N PRO A 275 -0.49 -32.22 -27.91
CA PRO A 275 -1.75 -32.29 -28.65
C PRO A 275 -2.48 -30.95 -28.79
N PHE A 276 -2.21 -29.95 -27.95
CA PHE A 276 -3.07 -28.77 -27.80
C PHE A 276 -2.40 -27.44 -28.17
N VAL A 277 -1.14 -27.43 -28.62
CA VAL A 277 -0.49 -26.21 -29.12
C VAL A 277 -1.26 -25.63 -30.31
N PRO A 278 -1.61 -24.33 -30.30
CA PRO A 278 -2.19 -23.67 -31.45
C PRO A 278 -1.22 -23.67 -32.64
N LEU A 279 -1.68 -24.19 -33.78
CA LEU A 279 -0.91 -24.23 -35.02
C LEU A 279 -1.65 -23.42 -36.09
N ILE A 280 -0.91 -22.56 -36.79
CA ILE A 280 -1.40 -21.78 -37.94
C ILE A 280 -0.49 -22.12 -39.12
N ILE A 281 -1.06 -22.69 -40.16
CA ILE A 281 -0.37 -22.99 -41.42
C ILE A 281 -0.72 -21.89 -42.42
N GLN A 282 0.31 -21.26 -42.98
CA GLN A 282 0.18 -20.31 -44.07
C GLN A 282 0.70 -20.95 -45.35
N SER A 283 0.00 -20.79 -46.47
CA SER A 283 0.47 -21.33 -47.76
C SER A 283 -0.12 -20.56 -48.93
N SER A 284 0.64 -20.46 -50.02
CA SER A 284 0.12 -19.99 -51.32
C SER A 284 -0.61 -21.09 -52.10
N GLU A 285 -0.56 -22.34 -51.63
CA GLU A 285 -1.22 -23.50 -52.25
C GLU A 285 -2.44 -23.90 -51.41
N SER A 286 -3.65 -23.58 -51.89
CA SER A 286 -4.89 -23.79 -51.13
C SER A 286 -5.18 -25.29 -50.84
N GLU A 287 -4.58 -26.21 -51.62
CA GLU A 287 -4.65 -27.66 -51.37
C GLU A 287 -4.07 -28.04 -49.99
N ASN A 288 -3.14 -27.25 -49.46
CA ASN A 288 -2.55 -27.49 -48.14
C ASN A 288 -3.54 -27.28 -46.97
N ALA A 289 -4.73 -26.72 -47.22
CA ALA A 289 -5.81 -26.64 -46.23
C ALA A 289 -6.26 -28.02 -45.71
N ALA A 290 -6.15 -29.06 -46.55
CA ALA A 290 -6.45 -30.44 -46.14
C ALA A 290 -5.47 -30.92 -45.04
N TYR A 291 -4.19 -30.56 -45.14
CA TYR A 291 -3.19 -30.89 -44.12
C TYR A 291 -3.42 -30.09 -42.83
N ALA A 292 -3.83 -28.83 -42.93
CA ALA A 292 -4.19 -28.04 -41.75
C ALA A 292 -5.31 -28.70 -40.95
N THR A 293 -6.36 -29.15 -41.63
CA THR A 293 -7.48 -29.91 -41.02
C THR A 293 -6.98 -31.19 -40.34
N LYS A 294 -6.08 -31.94 -40.99
CA LYS A 294 -5.52 -33.19 -40.47
C LYS A 294 -4.79 -33.02 -39.13
N TYR A 295 -4.11 -31.89 -38.92
CA TYR A 295 -3.34 -31.62 -37.70
C TYR A 295 -4.05 -30.66 -36.73
N GLY A 296 -5.33 -30.35 -36.98
CA GLY A 296 -6.09 -29.39 -36.18
C GLY A 296 -5.46 -27.99 -36.17
N ALA A 297 -4.86 -27.58 -37.29
CA ALA A 297 -4.26 -26.27 -37.49
C ALA A 297 -5.23 -25.35 -38.24
N ALA A 298 -5.20 -24.05 -37.94
CA ALA A 298 -5.87 -23.05 -38.76
C ALA A 298 -5.09 -22.84 -40.06
N PHE A 299 -5.79 -22.55 -41.16
CA PHE A 299 -5.20 -22.33 -42.48
C PHE A 299 -5.36 -20.87 -42.92
N ILE A 300 -4.30 -20.31 -43.51
CA ILE A 300 -4.30 -18.97 -44.11
C ILE A 300 -3.77 -19.07 -45.53
N ASP A 301 -4.56 -18.59 -46.48
CA ASP A 301 -4.16 -18.49 -47.88
C ASP A 301 -3.37 -17.20 -48.10
N LYS A 302 -2.10 -17.33 -48.51
CA LYS A 302 -1.20 -16.20 -48.78
C LYS A 302 -1.64 -15.37 -50.00
N ASN A 303 -2.47 -15.91 -50.89
CA ASN A 303 -3.04 -15.17 -52.03
C ASN A 303 -4.29 -14.37 -51.65
N SER A 304 -4.82 -14.56 -50.44
CA SER A 304 -5.99 -13.81 -49.96
C SER A 304 -5.65 -12.33 -49.79
N LYS A 305 -6.47 -11.46 -50.37
CA LYS A 305 -6.41 -10.01 -50.10
C LYS A 305 -6.71 -9.65 -48.63
N LYS A 306 -7.22 -10.61 -47.84
CA LYS A 306 -7.56 -10.46 -46.41
C LYS A 306 -6.56 -11.17 -45.48
N MET A 307 -5.42 -11.65 -45.99
CA MET A 307 -4.45 -12.45 -45.22
C MET A 307 -4.11 -11.83 -43.86
N ASP A 308 -3.76 -10.54 -43.80
CA ASP A 308 -3.38 -9.87 -42.54
C ASP A 308 -4.54 -9.81 -41.53
N VAL A 309 -5.76 -9.57 -42.03
CA VAL A 309 -6.98 -9.51 -41.21
C VAL A 309 -7.33 -10.91 -40.68
N ASP A 310 -7.24 -11.92 -41.55
CA ASP A 310 -7.51 -13.31 -41.19
C ASP A 310 -6.47 -13.83 -40.20
N LEU A 311 -5.19 -13.50 -40.39
CA LEU A 311 -4.11 -13.83 -39.46
C LEU A 311 -4.37 -13.24 -38.08
N ARG A 312 -4.66 -11.93 -38.01
CA ARG A 312 -4.97 -11.26 -36.75
C ARG A 312 -6.16 -11.91 -36.04
N ARG A 313 -7.23 -12.23 -36.78
CA ARG A 313 -8.41 -12.91 -36.22
C ARG A 313 -8.07 -14.30 -35.67
N ILE A 314 -7.30 -15.10 -36.42
CA ILE A 314 -6.94 -16.47 -36.05
C ILE A 314 -5.99 -16.48 -34.85
N VAL A 315 -4.98 -15.60 -34.84
CA VAL A 315 -4.07 -15.43 -33.69
C VAL A 315 -4.87 -15.02 -32.47
N SER A 316 -5.81 -14.07 -32.61
CA SER A 316 -6.70 -13.67 -31.51
C SER A 316 -7.49 -14.84 -30.94
N ALA A 317 -8.13 -15.63 -31.81
CA ALA A 317 -9.00 -16.72 -31.40
C ALA A 317 -8.25 -17.89 -30.75
N ASN A 318 -7.03 -18.20 -31.24
CA ASN A 318 -6.35 -19.44 -30.88
C ASN A 318 -5.22 -19.27 -29.85
N PHE A 319 -4.57 -18.10 -29.80
CA PHE A 319 -3.42 -17.87 -28.90
C PHE A 319 -3.85 -17.32 -27.54
N GLY A 320 -5.17 -17.18 -27.31
CA GLY A 320 -5.73 -16.73 -26.03
C GLY A 320 -5.69 -15.21 -25.84
N PHE A 321 -5.57 -14.42 -26.91
CA PHE A 321 -5.68 -12.96 -26.84
C PHE A 321 -7.14 -12.50 -26.80
N GLY A 322 -7.39 -11.31 -26.25
CA GLY A 322 -8.73 -10.76 -26.08
C GLY A 322 -9.54 -11.37 -24.93
N ASP A 323 -10.86 -11.31 -25.06
CA ASP A 323 -11.81 -11.87 -24.10
C ASP A 323 -11.82 -13.40 -24.18
N PHE A 324 -11.96 -14.05 -23.04
CA PHE A 324 -12.15 -15.50 -23.00
C PHE A 324 -13.60 -15.84 -23.32
N ILE A 325 -13.82 -16.67 -24.33
CA ILE A 325 -15.15 -17.06 -24.79
C ILE A 325 -15.37 -18.54 -24.48
N PHE A 326 -16.32 -18.83 -23.60
CA PHE A 326 -16.85 -20.17 -23.41
C PHE A 326 -17.77 -20.51 -24.59
N ARG A 327 -17.50 -21.62 -25.25
CA ARG A 327 -18.23 -22.07 -26.44
C ARG A 327 -18.90 -23.41 -26.20
N ASN A 328 -20.05 -23.61 -26.84
CA ASN A 328 -20.61 -24.93 -26.97
C ASN A 328 -19.70 -25.76 -27.91
N PRO A 329 -19.20 -26.93 -27.48
CA PRO A 329 -18.28 -27.74 -28.28
C PRO A 329 -18.92 -28.31 -29.57
N GLU A 330 -20.24 -28.49 -29.60
CA GLU A 330 -20.97 -29.04 -30.74
C GLU A 330 -21.40 -27.97 -31.74
N THR A 331 -21.96 -26.85 -31.24
CA THR A 331 -22.51 -25.78 -32.11
C THR A 331 -21.53 -24.63 -32.37
N GLY A 332 -20.49 -24.49 -31.54
CA GLY A 332 -19.54 -23.38 -31.61
C GLY A 332 -20.09 -22.03 -31.08
N GLU A 333 -21.34 -22.00 -30.66
CA GLU A 333 -22.03 -20.81 -30.16
C GLU A 333 -21.39 -20.27 -28.87
N GLU A 334 -21.43 -18.96 -28.71
CA GLU A 334 -20.92 -18.25 -27.53
C GLU A 334 -21.90 -18.43 -26.35
N ILE A 335 -21.44 -19.10 -25.29
CA ILE A 335 -22.20 -19.29 -24.05
C ILE A 335 -21.97 -18.12 -23.10
N ALA A 336 -20.71 -17.70 -22.98
CA ALA A 336 -20.29 -16.66 -22.07
C ALA A 336 -18.99 -16.00 -22.52
N ARG A 337 -18.82 -14.73 -22.18
CA ARG A 337 -17.63 -13.93 -22.46
C ARG A 337 -17.08 -13.36 -21.17
N VAL A 338 -15.76 -13.46 -21.01
CA VAL A 338 -15.04 -13.11 -19.80
C VAL A 338 -13.90 -12.17 -20.14
N LYS A 339 -13.94 -10.95 -19.58
CA LYS A 339 -12.98 -9.90 -19.85
C LYS A 339 -11.85 -9.82 -18.84
N ASN A 340 -12.04 -10.34 -17.62
CA ASN A 340 -11.08 -10.22 -16.52
C ASN A 340 -11.24 -11.38 -15.51
N LEU A 341 -10.33 -11.47 -14.53
CA LEU A 341 -10.35 -12.53 -13.51
C LEU A 341 -11.63 -12.54 -12.65
N LYS A 342 -12.23 -11.37 -12.39
CA LYS A 342 -13.45 -11.25 -11.58
C LYS A 342 -14.66 -11.85 -12.32
N GLU A 343 -14.78 -11.56 -13.60
CA GLU A 343 -15.81 -12.16 -14.47
C GLU A 343 -15.60 -13.67 -14.62
N LEU A 344 -14.35 -14.13 -14.77
CA LEU A 344 -14.04 -15.56 -14.82
C LEU A 344 -14.56 -16.22 -13.55
N GLN A 345 -14.16 -15.69 -12.39
CA GLN A 345 -14.54 -16.19 -11.08
C GLN A 345 -16.07 -16.30 -10.90
N ASN A 346 -16.82 -15.29 -11.34
CA ASN A 346 -18.27 -15.25 -11.20
C ASN A 346 -18.99 -16.28 -12.08
N ILE A 347 -18.47 -16.55 -13.28
CA ILE A 347 -19.17 -17.39 -14.27
C ILE A 347 -18.79 -18.88 -14.18
N LEU A 348 -17.68 -19.24 -13.50
CA LEU A 348 -17.17 -20.61 -13.42
C LEU A 348 -18.24 -21.66 -13.07
N PHE A 349 -19.14 -21.34 -12.15
CA PHE A 349 -20.20 -22.25 -11.69
C PHE A 349 -21.48 -22.19 -12.55
N ALA A 350 -21.63 -21.17 -13.39
CA ALA A 350 -22.79 -21.01 -14.29
C ALA A 350 -22.55 -21.64 -15.67
N VAL A 351 -21.30 -21.77 -16.12
CA VAL A 351 -20.97 -22.39 -17.42
C VAL A 351 -21.34 -23.88 -17.43
N PRO A 352 -22.00 -24.41 -18.48
CA PRO A 352 -22.31 -25.83 -18.61
C PRO A 352 -21.08 -26.75 -18.53
N ALA A 353 -21.24 -27.94 -17.94
CA ALA A 353 -20.13 -28.87 -17.70
C ALA A 353 -19.41 -29.30 -18.98
N GLU A 354 -20.15 -29.53 -20.07
CA GLU A 354 -19.60 -29.95 -21.37
C GLU A 354 -18.68 -28.88 -21.99
N SER A 355 -19.12 -27.61 -21.98
CA SER A 355 -18.29 -26.48 -22.40
C SER A 355 -17.07 -26.33 -21.51
N PHE A 356 -17.25 -26.39 -20.20
CA PHE A 356 -16.15 -26.25 -19.25
C PHE A 356 -15.08 -27.34 -19.45
N LEU A 357 -15.51 -28.60 -19.63
CA LEU A 357 -14.65 -29.74 -19.91
C LEU A 357 -13.89 -29.56 -21.23
N TYR A 358 -14.56 -29.08 -22.28
CA TYR A 358 -13.92 -28.74 -23.55
C TYR A 358 -12.79 -27.71 -23.35
N HIS A 359 -13.04 -26.62 -22.62
CA HIS A 359 -12.03 -25.58 -22.43
C HIS A 359 -10.86 -26.01 -21.52
N ILE A 360 -11.10 -26.83 -20.51
CA ILE A 360 -10.04 -27.37 -19.64
C ILE A 360 -9.18 -28.37 -20.40
N SER A 361 -9.80 -29.32 -21.10
CA SER A 361 -9.06 -30.37 -21.83
C SER A 361 -8.12 -29.81 -22.89
N HIS A 362 -8.40 -28.62 -23.43
CA HIS A 362 -7.59 -27.96 -24.46
C HIS A 362 -6.66 -26.85 -23.93
N ASN A 363 -6.47 -26.77 -22.60
CA ASN A 363 -5.64 -25.75 -21.95
C ASN A 363 -6.04 -24.30 -22.28
N HIS A 364 -7.31 -24.05 -22.61
CA HIS A 364 -7.76 -22.71 -23.00
C HIS A 364 -7.63 -21.71 -21.84
N VAL A 365 -7.95 -22.13 -20.62
CA VAL A 365 -7.88 -21.26 -19.43
C VAL A 365 -6.45 -20.86 -19.10
N SER A 366 -5.52 -21.83 -19.02
CA SER A 366 -4.10 -21.54 -18.74
C SER A 366 -3.48 -20.70 -19.85
N ARG A 367 -3.79 -20.96 -21.12
CA ARG A 367 -3.33 -20.16 -22.26
C ARG A 367 -3.81 -18.70 -22.20
N TRP A 368 -5.07 -18.47 -21.85
CA TRP A 368 -5.62 -17.13 -21.67
C TRP A 368 -4.98 -16.37 -20.50
N LEU A 369 -4.59 -17.07 -19.43
CA LEU A 369 -3.83 -16.47 -18.33
C LEU A 369 -2.40 -16.13 -18.75
N TYR A 370 -1.75 -17.02 -19.51
CA TYR A 370 -0.40 -16.81 -20.04
C TYR A 370 -0.31 -15.63 -21.01
N SER A 371 -1.27 -15.49 -21.93
CA SER A 371 -1.30 -14.37 -22.89
C SER A 371 -1.40 -13.01 -22.18
N ARG A 372 -1.98 -12.96 -20.98
CA ARG A 372 -2.15 -11.78 -20.11
C ARG A 372 -1.04 -11.60 -19.06
N ALA A 373 0.04 -12.36 -19.19
CA ALA A 373 1.18 -12.38 -18.28
C ALA A 373 0.81 -12.70 -16.82
N MET A 374 -0.17 -13.58 -16.59
CA MET A 374 -0.54 -14.09 -15.26
C MET A 374 0.19 -15.40 -14.95
N PHE A 375 1.52 -15.38 -14.99
CA PHE A 375 2.34 -16.59 -14.93
C PHE A 375 2.08 -17.48 -13.70
N PRO A 376 2.03 -16.98 -12.45
CA PRO A 376 1.93 -17.85 -11.27
C PRO A 376 0.68 -18.73 -11.27
N ILE A 377 -0.47 -18.14 -11.62
CA ILE A 377 -1.74 -18.89 -11.70
C ILE A 377 -1.80 -19.78 -12.95
N ALA A 378 -1.24 -19.32 -14.08
CA ALA A 378 -1.19 -20.09 -15.31
C ALA A 378 -0.32 -21.36 -15.16
N GLU A 379 0.86 -21.24 -14.55
CA GLU A 379 1.78 -22.35 -14.26
C GLU A 379 1.18 -23.37 -13.30
N PHE A 380 0.44 -22.91 -12.29
CA PHE A 380 -0.25 -23.80 -11.37
C PHE A 380 -1.39 -24.58 -12.05
N LEU A 381 -2.16 -23.93 -12.93
CA LEU A 381 -3.29 -24.55 -13.60
C LEU A 381 -2.90 -25.43 -14.79
N LYS A 382 -1.79 -25.13 -15.49
CA LYS A 382 -1.32 -25.88 -16.67
C LYS A 382 -1.20 -27.40 -16.48
N PRO A 383 -0.62 -27.95 -15.39
CA PRO A 383 -0.51 -29.39 -15.21
C PRO A 383 -1.83 -30.07 -14.80
N ILE A 384 -2.84 -29.29 -14.41
CA ILE A 384 -4.13 -29.80 -13.92
C ILE A 384 -5.03 -30.05 -15.12
N THR A 385 -4.81 -31.20 -15.74
CA THR A 385 -5.55 -31.66 -16.92
C THR A 385 -6.67 -32.61 -16.50
N TRP A 386 -7.64 -32.82 -17.39
CA TRP A 386 -8.69 -33.84 -17.19
C TRP A 386 -8.12 -35.22 -16.87
N ASN A 387 -6.98 -35.60 -17.45
CA ASN A 387 -6.32 -36.88 -17.17
C ASN A 387 -5.78 -36.99 -15.74
N SER A 388 -5.53 -35.86 -15.07
CA SER A 388 -5.05 -35.81 -13.69
C SER A 388 -6.16 -35.75 -12.64
N LEU A 389 -7.34 -35.22 -13.00
CA LEU A 389 -8.48 -35.00 -12.10
C LEU A 389 -9.80 -35.14 -12.88
N GLN A 390 -10.44 -36.30 -12.85
CA GLN A 390 -11.68 -36.54 -13.62
C GLN A 390 -12.93 -36.05 -12.88
N ASP A 391 -12.94 -34.79 -12.46
CA ASP A 391 -14.06 -34.15 -11.76
C ASP A 391 -14.16 -32.66 -12.17
N VAL A 392 -15.27 -32.32 -12.83
CA VAL A 392 -15.55 -30.97 -13.36
C VAL A 392 -15.74 -29.97 -12.21
N ASP A 393 -16.43 -30.36 -11.14
CA ASP A 393 -16.69 -29.47 -10.00
C ASP A 393 -15.43 -29.26 -9.15
N ALA A 394 -14.58 -30.28 -9.05
CA ALA A 394 -13.26 -30.12 -8.43
C ALA A 394 -12.40 -29.12 -9.21
N HIS A 395 -12.41 -29.15 -10.54
CA HIS A 395 -11.73 -28.15 -11.37
C HIS A 395 -12.30 -26.74 -11.16
N ARG A 396 -13.63 -26.58 -11.13
CA ARG A 396 -14.27 -25.27 -10.86
C ARG A 396 -13.79 -24.69 -9.53
N ARG A 397 -13.82 -25.49 -8.46
CA ARG A 397 -13.37 -25.07 -7.12
C ARG A 397 -11.89 -24.73 -7.12
N LEU A 398 -11.06 -25.55 -7.75
CA LEU A 398 -9.62 -25.33 -7.80
C LEU A 398 -9.25 -24.05 -8.57
N ILE A 399 -9.85 -23.81 -9.73
CA ILE A 399 -9.65 -22.57 -10.50
C ILE A 399 -10.16 -21.37 -9.69
N PHE A 400 -11.33 -21.49 -9.06
CA PHE A 400 -11.88 -20.44 -8.20
C PHE A 400 -10.93 -20.09 -7.05
N GLU A 401 -10.46 -21.08 -6.29
CA GLU A 401 -9.55 -20.88 -5.16
C GLU A 401 -8.18 -20.33 -5.60
N ALA A 402 -7.66 -20.78 -6.75
CA ALA A 402 -6.44 -20.25 -7.34
C ALA A 402 -6.58 -18.76 -7.70
N ILE A 403 -7.71 -18.35 -8.30
CA ILE A 403 -8.02 -16.95 -8.60
C ILE A 403 -8.11 -16.14 -7.29
N VAL A 404 -8.81 -16.64 -6.27
CA VAL A 404 -8.93 -15.97 -4.96
C VAL A 404 -7.56 -15.73 -4.35
N LYS A 405 -6.71 -16.76 -4.28
CA LYS A 405 -5.36 -16.66 -3.71
C LYS A 405 -4.47 -15.70 -4.49
N TYR A 406 -4.50 -15.78 -5.82
CA TYR A 406 -3.74 -14.88 -6.69
C TYR A 406 -4.14 -13.41 -6.49
N ARG A 407 -5.45 -13.13 -6.41
CA ARG A 407 -5.96 -11.76 -6.21
C ARG A 407 -5.63 -11.22 -4.82
N LYS A 408 -5.73 -12.05 -3.77
CA LYS A 408 -5.28 -11.68 -2.40
C LYS A 408 -3.79 -11.30 -2.38
N MET A 409 -2.93 -12.17 -2.93
CA MET A 409 -1.48 -11.92 -3.01
C MET A 409 -1.17 -10.61 -3.77
N LYS A 410 -1.89 -10.34 -4.87
CA LYS A 410 -1.67 -9.12 -5.67
C LYS A 410 -2.14 -7.86 -4.96
N ASN A 411 -3.28 -7.92 -4.27
CA ASN A 411 -3.87 -6.77 -3.59
C ASN A 411 -3.21 -6.42 -2.25
N GLN A 412 -2.54 -7.39 -1.60
CA GLN A 412 -1.75 -7.14 -0.39
C GLN A 412 -0.50 -6.32 -0.71
N GLY A 413 -0.19 -5.35 0.15
CA GLY A 413 1.00 -4.51 0.13
C GLY A 413 1.12 -3.57 -1.06
N VAL A 414 0.04 -3.35 -1.82
CA VAL A 414 0.02 -2.45 -2.97
C VAL A 414 -1.09 -1.43 -2.80
N VAL A 415 -0.73 -0.15 -2.88
CA VAL A 415 -1.72 0.93 -2.96
C VAL A 415 -2.40 0.88 -4.32
N ALA A 416 -3.58 0.26 -4.37
CA ALA A 416 -4.37 0.15 -5.58
C ALA A 416 -5.11 1.45 -5.89
N VAL A 417 -5.19 1.83 -7.18
CA VAL A 417 -6.13 2.86 -7.62
C VAL A 417 -7.53 2.27 -7.59
N PHE A 418 -8.45 2.95 -6.92
CA PHE A 418 -9.84 2.56 -6.85
C PHE A 418 -10.45 2.59 -8.25
N LYS A 419 -11.00 1.45 -8.67
CA LYS A 419 -11.70 1.30 -9.94
C LYS A 419 -12.99 0.53 -9.72
N ARG A 420 -14.12 1.08 -10.19
CA ARG A 420 -15.45 0.54 -9.94
C ARG A 420 -15.61 -0.92 -10.37
N ASP A 421 -15.04 -1.27 -11.52
CA ASP A 421 -15.08 -2.62 -12.09
C ASP A 421 -14.29 -3.64 -11.26
N ARG A 422 -13.29 -3.19 -10.47
CA ARG A 422 -12.29 -4.07 -9.85
C ARG A 422 -12.29 -4.09 -8.34
N PHE A 423 -12.75 -3.01 -7.72
CA PHE A 423 -12.87 -2.97 -6.27
C PHE A 423 -13.80 -4.10 -5.83
N ASP A 424 -13.31 -4.94 -4.94
CA ASP A 424 -14.03 -6.11 -4.49
C ASP A 424 -13.63 -6.54 -3.08
N LEU A 425 -14.16 -7.68 -2.65
CA LEU A 425 -13.94 -8.22 -1.31
C LEU A 425 -12.46 -8.49 -0.96
N TYR A 426 -11.55 -8.55 -1.94
CA TYR A 426 -10.14 -8.87 -1.75
C TYR A 426 -9.22 -7.63 -1.81
N SER A 427 -9.76 -6.43 -2.07
CA SER A 427 -9.02 -5.18 -1.99
C SER A 427 -9.07 -4.64 -0.57
N ASN A 428 -7.94 -4.71 0.15
CA ASN A 428 -7.85 -4.20 1.51
C ASN A 428 -7.58 -2.69 1.56
N PHE A 429 -6.75 -2.18 0.64
CA PHE A 429 -6.34 -0.77 0.62
C PHE A 429 -6.41 -0.20 -0.81
N ALA A 430 -7.18 0.87 -1.00
CA ALA A 430 -7.30 1.56 -2.28
C ALA A 430 -7.28 3.09 -2.12
N ARG A 431 -6.98 3.82 -3.19
CA ARG A 431 -6.99 5.29 -3.24
C ARG A 431 -7.88 5.84 -4.35
N ILE A 432 -8.55 6.96 -4.10
CA ILE A 432 -9.28 7.76 -5.08
C ILE A 432 -8.56 9.11 -5.19
N GLY A 433 -8.15 9.46 -6.42
CA GLY A 433 -7.32 10.64 -6.68
C GLY A 433 -5.82 10.30 -6.81
N ASP A 434 -5.07 11.26 -7.34
CA ASP A 434 -3.66 11.10 -7.67
C ASP A 434 -2.70 11.83 -6.72
N GLY A 435 -3.23 12.65 -5.80
CA GLY A 435 -2.48 13.36 -4.77
C GLY A 435 -1.90 12.46 -3.68
N SER A 436 -1.50 13.10 -2.57
CA SER A 436 -0.93 12.41 -1.42
C SER A 436 -2.02 11.66 -0.63
N LEU A 437 -1.63 10.55 0.02
CA LEU A 437 -2.49 9.78 0.93
C LEU A 437 -2.57 10.41 2.34
N GLY A 438 -1.78 11.45 2.60
CA GLY A 438 -1.50 11.93 3.96
C GLY A 438 -0.69 10.94 4.81
N GLY A 439 -0.40 11.31 6.05
CA GLY A 439 0.39 10.53 7.01
C GLY A 439 -0.21 9.19 7.36
N LYS A 440 -1.42 9.20 7.91
CA LYS A 440 -2.14 7.99 8.33
C LYS A 440 -2.34 7.03 7.17
N GLY A 441 -2.67 7.57 5.99
CA GLY A 441 -2.87 6.78 4.77
C GLY A 441 -1.57 6.09 4.33
N ARG A 442 -0.42 6.77 4.39
CA ARG A 442 0.89 6.16 4.16
C ARG A 442 1.24 5.12 5.21
N GLY A 443 0.97 5.38 6.49
CA GLY A 443 1.18 4.43 7.58
C GLY A 443 0.38 3.13 7.40
N LEU A 444 -0.90 3.23 7.02
CA LEU A 444 -1.74 2.07 6.71
C LEU A 444 -1.25 1.29 5.49
N ALA A 445 -0.87 1.97 4.42
CA ALA A 445 -0.26 1.33 3.25
C ALA A 445 1.05 0.61 3.62
N PHE A 446 1.84 1.19 4.51
CA PHE A 446 3.06 0.59 5.03
C PHE A 446 2.78 -0.66 5.87
N ILE A 447 1.75 -0.65 6.72
CA ILE A 447 1.31 -1.85 7.46
C ILE A 447 0.91 -2.97 6.50
N ASP A 448 0.11 -2.67 5.48
CA ASP A 448 -0.32 -3.69 4.50
C ASP A 448 0.89 -4.31 3.79
N ASN A 449 1.91 -3.49 3.51
CA ASN A 449 3.17 -3.95 2.94
C ASN A 449 4.02 -4.76 3.93
N LEU A 450 4.05 -4.36 5.21
CA LEU A 450 4.71 -5.08 6.30
C LEU A 450 4.14 -6.50 6.43
N VAL A 451 2.82 -6.62 6.55
CA VAL A 451 2.14 -7.92 6.69
C VAL A 451 2.41 -8.82 5.49
N LYS A 452 2.53 -8.26 4.27
CA LYS A 452 2.87 -9.03 3.06
C LYS A 452 4.29 -9.62 3.09
N HIS A 453 5.26 -8.87 3.61
CA HIS A 453 6.67 -9.27 3.58
C HIS A 453 7.06 -10.26 4.68
N HIS A 454 6.21 -10.43 5.69
CA HIS A 454 6.45 -11.27 6.87
C HIS A 454 5.39 -12.38 6.98
N PRO A 455 5.59 -13.55 6.32
CA PRO A 455 4.66 -14.68 6.34
C PRO A 455 4.34 -15.22 7.74
N GLU A 456 5.15 -14.90 8.75
CA GLU A 456 4.96 -15.28 10.15
C GLU A 456 3.62 -14.79 10.72
N PHE A 457 3.02 -13.74 10.12
CA PHE A 457 1.68 -13.28 10.46
C PHE A 457 0.55 -14.25 10.02
N GLU A 458 0.84 -15.22 9.16
CA GLU A 458 -0.10 -16.26 8.70
C GLU A 458 0.07 -17.60 9.44
N GLU A 459 1.03 -17.73 10.36
CA GLU A 459 1.34 -18.99 11.06
C GLU A 459 0.36 -19.35 12.20
N PHE A 460 -0.50 -18.42 12.62
CA PHE A 460 -1.39 -18.62 13.76
C PHE A 460 -2.65 -19.43 13.37
N GLU A 461 -2.87 -20.58 14.02
CA GLU A 461 -4.04 -21.43 13.72
C GLU A 461 -5.37 -20.82 14.18
N ASN A 462 -5.38 -20.12 15.31
CA ASN A 462 -6.56 -19.53 15.94
C ASN A 462 -6.64 -17.99 15.80
N ALA A 463 -5.75 -17.36 15.03
CA ALA A 463 -5.75 -15.91 14.83
C ALA A 463 -5.41 -15.54 13.39
N ARG A 464 -6.10 -14.52 12.86
CA ARG A 464 -5.75 -13.90 11.58
C ARG A 464 -5.29 -12.47 11.80
N VAL A 465 -4.15 -12.09 11.22
CA VAL A 465 -3.70 -10.70 11.18
C VAL A 465 -4.17 -10.06 9.88
N ALA A 466 -4.80 -8.89 9.97
CA ALA A 466 -5.33 -8.18 8.82
C ALA A 466 -5.31 -6.66 9.04
N ILE A 467 -5.57 -5.91 7.96
CA ILE A 467 -5.97 -4.51 8.05
C ILE A 467 -7.46 -4.39 7.69
N PRO A 468 -8.20 -3.43 8.29
CA PRO A 468 -9.57 -3.18 7.88
C PRO A 468 -9.62 -2.66 6.44
N LYS A 469 -10.72 -2.93 5.74
CA LYS A 469 -10.92 -2.39 4.38
C LYS A 469 -10.88 -0.87 4.41
N THR A 470 -10.03 -0.30 3.56
CA THR A 470 -9.68 1.11 3.60
C THR A 470 -9.66 1.70 2.19
N VAL A 471 -10.36 2.82 2.00
CA VAL A 471 -10.28 3.66 0.80
C VAL A 471 -9.83 5.05 1.21
N VAL A 472 -8.78 5.58 0.59
CA VAL A 472 -8.26 6.93 0.87
C VAL A 472 -8.66 7.89 -0.24
N LEU A 473 -9.35 8.98 0.10
CA LEU A 473 -9.51 10.14 -0.74
C LEU A 473 -8.24 10.98 -0.63
N CYS A 474 -7.50 11.08 -1.74
CA CYS A 474 -6.23 11.80 -1.80
C CYS A 474 -6.41 13.32 -1.66
N THR A 475 -5.31 14.03 -1.37
CA THR A 475 -5.32 15.49 -1.14
C THR A 475 -5.80 16.32 -2.33
N ASP A 476 -5.71 15.81 -3.57
CA ASP A 476 -6.23 16.48 -4.77
C ASP A 476 -7.77 16.63 -4.74
N VAL A 477 -8.46 15.69 -4.10
CA VAL A 477 -9.92 15.78 -3.90
C VAL A 477 -10.28 16.92 -2.93
N PHE A 478 -9.44 17.15 -1.93
CA PHE A 478 -9.59 18.29 -1.01
C PHE A 478 -9.36 19.62 -1.74
N ASP A 479 -8.31 19.73 -2.54
CA ASP A 479 -8.03 20.93 -3.34
C ASP A 479 -9.21 21.24 -4.27
N GLU A 480 -9.69 20.26 -5.04
CA GLU A 480 -10.86 20.37 -5.93
C GLU A 480 -12.12 20.83 -5.18
N PHE A 481 -12.37 20.27 -3.99
CA PHE A 481 -13.51 20.64 -3.14
C PHE A 481 -13.42 22.08 -2.63
N MET A 482 -12.25 22.50 -2.13
CA MET A 482 -12.05 23.85 -1.58
C MET A 482 -12.18 24.92 -2.66
N GLU A 483 -11.60 24.70 -3.84
CA GLU A 483 -11.65 25.62 -4.98
C GLU A 483 -13.06 25.74 -5.56
N THR A 484 -13.71 24.61 -5.87
CA THR A 484 -15.04 24.59 -6.51
C THR A 484 -16.11 25.28 -5.65
N ASN A 485 -15.95 25.26 -4.33
CA ASN A 485 -16.91 25.83 -3.38
C ASN A 485 -16.46 27.20 -2.81
N ASN A 486 -15.29 27.72 -3.23
CA ASN A 486 -14.70 28.98 -2.76
C ASN A 486 -14.65 29.10 -1.21
N LEU A 487 -14.22 28.03 -0.52
CA LEU A 487 -14.33 27.93 0.94
C LEU A 487 -13.20 28.63 1.71
N TYR A 488 -12.06 28.91 1.07
CA TYR A 488 -10.88 29.48 1.74
C TYR A 488 -11.17 30.79 2.47
N GLN A 489 -12.03 31.66 1.91
CA GLN A 489 -12.37 32.95 2.53
C GLN A 489 -13.04 32.79 3.90
N VAL A 490 -13.95 31.82 4.03
CA VAL A 490 -14.64 31.54 5.30
C VAL A 490 -13.75 30.71 6.21
N ALA A 491 -13.05 29.72 5.65
CA ALA A 491 -12.20 28.79 6.40
C ALA A 491 -11.04 29.50 7.14
N LEU A 492 -10.40 30.49 6.50
CA LEU A 492 -9.27 31.24 7.06
C LEU A 492 -9.68 32.43 7.93
N SER A 493 -10.98 32.71 8.05
CA SER A 493 -11.48 33.77 8.93
C SER A 493 -11.49 33.37 10.41
N ASP A 494 -11.65 34.34 11.32
CA ASP A 494 -11.81 34.12 12.76
C ASP A 494 -13.26 33.75 13.17
N THR A 495 -14.05 33.21 12.24
CA THR A 495 -15.43 32.83 12.51
C THR A 495 -15.49 31.55 13.37
N ASP A 496 -16.53 31.43 14.22
CA ASP A 496 -16.79 30.24 15.04
C ASP A 496 -16.83 28.93 14.24
N ASP A 497 -16.29 27.87 14.83
CA ASP A 497 -16.21 26.51 14.27
C ASP A 497 -17.59 25.98 13.79
N ALA A 498 -18.67 26.33 14.48
CA ALA A 498 -20.02 25.92 14.12
C ALA A 498 -20.49 26.54 12.80
N VAL A 499 -20.06 27.76 12.52
CA VAL A 499 -20.37 28.47 11.28
C VAL A 499 -19.52 27.88 10.14
N ILE A 500 -18.23 27.65 10.38
CA ILE A 500 -17.34 26.98 9.43
C ILE A 500 -17.95 25.63 9.01
N LEU A 501 -18.32 24.78 9.99
CA LEU A 501 -18.94 23.48 9.72
C LEU A 501 -20.21 23.62 8.85
N ARG A 502 -21.08 24.61 9.13
CA ARG A 502 -22.30 24.83 8.32
C ARG A 502 -22.00 25.20 6.87
N TYR A 503 -20.97 26.00 6.60
CA TYR A 503 -20.56 26.31 5.22
C TYR A 503 -20.04 25.06 4.50
N PHE A 504 -19.21 24.26 5.18
CA PHE A 504 -18.68 23.01 4.63
C PHE A 504 -19.78 21.98 4.37
N LEU A 505 -20.76 21.83 5.26
CA LEU A 505 -21.89 20.91 5.06
C LEU A 505 -22.75 21.29 3.84
N LYS A 506 -22.94 22.59 3.58
CA LYS A 506 -23.66 23.11 2.41
C LYS A 506 -22.88 22.97 1.09
N ALA A 507 -21.56 22.87 1.15
CA ALA A 507 -20.71 22.71 -0.03
C ALA A 507 -20.94 21.36 -0.74
N LYS A 508 -20.59 21.29 -2.02
CA LYS A 508 -20.79 20.11 -2.86
C LYS A 508 -19.48 19.36 -3.09
N LEU A 509 -19.46 18.05 -2.82
CA LEU A 509 -18.34 17.18 -3.20
C LEU A 509 -18.33 16.93 -4.72
N PRO A 510 -17.17 16.62 -5.33
CA PRO A 510 -17.08 16.30 -6.75
C PRO A 510 -18.06 15.18 -7.19
N ASP A 511 -18.83 15.43 -8.25
CA ASP A 511 -19.89 14.51 -8.73
C ASP A 511 -19.36 13.12 -9.09
N ARG A 512 -18.11 13.04 -9.57
CA ARG A 512 -17.45 11.79 -9.92
C ARG A 512 -17.38 10.78 -8.76
N LEU A 513 -17.38 11.23 -7.52
CA LEU A 513 -17.25 10.39 -6.33
C LEU A 513 -18.53 9.59 -6.00
N VAL A 514 -19.69 10.03 -6.48
CA VAL A 514 -20.99 9.44 -6.12
C VAL A 514 -21.05 7.94 -6.47
N GLU A 515 -20.69 7.61 -7.71
CA GLU A 515 -20.65 6.21 -8.17
C GLU A 515 -19.52 5.39 -7.52
N ASP A 516 -18.41 6.04 -7.14
CA ASP A 516 -17.34 5.38 -6.40
C ASP A 516 -17.82 4.97 -5.01
N PHE A 517 -18.56 5.85 -4.33
CA PHE A 517 -19.16 5.56 -3.02
C PHE A 517 -20.21 4.46 -3.10
N PHE A 518 -21.08 4.45 -4.11
CA PHE A 518 -22.03 3.32 -4.28
C PHE A 518 -21.31 1.98 -4.46
N THR A 519 -20.23 1.95 -5.25
CA THR A 519 -19.41 0.74 -5.38
C THR A 519 -18.76 0.34 -4.06
N PHE A 520 -18.29 1.31 -3.28
CA PHE A 520 -17.72 1.07 -1.97
C PHE A 520 -18.74 0.47 -0.99
N PHE A 521 -19.97 0.98 -0.94
CA PHE A 521 -21.05 0.45 -0.10
C PHE A 521 -21.48 -0.98 -0.47
N ASP A 522 -21.39 -1.35 -1.75
CA ASP A 522 -21.68 -2.73 -2.18
C ASP A 522 -20.67 -3.75 -1.62
N VAL A 523 -19.44 -3.30 -1.32
CA VAL A 523 -18.34 -4.13 -0.81
C VAL A 523 -18.18 -4.04 0.71
N VAL A 524 -18.48 -2.89 1.31
CA VAL A 524 -18.34 -2.61 2.75
C VAL A 524 -19.72 -2.44 3.37
N LYS A 525 -20.28 -3.55 3.85
CA LYS A 525 -21.59 -3.63 4.53
C LYS A 525 -21.45 -3.60 6.04
N SER A 526 -20.78 -2.58 6.55
CA SER A 526 -20.44 -2.42 7.96
C SER A 526 -20.23 -0.94 8.28
N PRO A 527 -20.25 -0.54 9.57
CA PRO A 527 -19.98 0.84 9.94
C PRO A 527 -18.62 1.35 9.43
N ILE A 528 -18.53 2.66 9.22
CA ILE A 528 -17.41 3.31 8.53
C ILE A 528 -16.84 4.41 9.40
N ALA A 529 -15.52 4.40 9.60
CA ALA A 529 -14.75 5.49 10.19
C ALA A 529 -14.20 6.39 9.08
N ILE A 530 -14.52 7.67 9.16
CA ILE A 530 -14.02 8.73 8.29
C ILE A 530 -12.94 9.46 9.07
N ARG A 531 -11.68 9.16 8.78
CA ARG A 531 -10.52 9.66 9.52
C ARG A 531 -9.79 10.73 8.72
N SER A 532 -9.31 11.77 9.41
CA SER A 532 -8.34 12.72 8.88
C SER A 532 -6.99 12.05 8.60
N SER A 533 -6.34 12.45 7.51
CA SER A 533 -4.97 12.07 7.17
C SER A 533 -4.26 13.28 6.58
N SER A 534 -3.72 14.11 7.46
CA SER A 534 -2.99 15.33 7.07
C SER A 534 -1.62 15.00 6.48
N LEU A 535 -0.99 15.93 5.74
CA LEU A 535 0.36 15.72 5.21
C LEU A 535 1.42 15.64 6.32
N LEU A 536 1.26 16.48 7.34
CA LEU A 536 2.15 16.64 8.50
C LEU A 536 1.88 15.59 9.59
N GLU A 537 0.65 15.09 9.66
CA GLU A 537 0.28 13.95 10.49
C GLU A 537 1.21 12.77 10.16
N ASP A 538 1.70 12.04 11.18
CA ASP A 538 2.67 10.95 11.06
C ASP A 538 3.94 11.27 10.22
N SER A 539 4.33 12.55 10.13
CA SER A 539 5.59 12.95 9.48
C SER A 539 6.82 12.47 10.26
N HIS A 540 7.93 12.21 9.56
CA HIS A 540 9.14 11.65 10.18
C HIS A 540 9.82 12.56 11.22
N TYR A 541 9.55 13.86 11.20
CA TYR A 541 10.22 14.83 12.06
C TYR A 541 9.29 15.45 13.09
N GLN A 542 7.98 15.44 12.85
CA GLN A 542 6.98 15.95 13.78
C GLN A 542 5.65 15.16 13.65
N PRO A 543 5.58 13.92 14.16
CA PRO A 543 4.35 13.13 14.13
C PRO A 543 3.36 13.67 15.18
N PHE A 544 2.17 14.07 14.73
CA PHE A 544 1.16 14.67 15.59
C PHE A 544 -0.08 13.80 15.75
N ALA A 545 -0.76 13.94 16.88
CA ALA A 545 -1.87 13.08 17.22
C ALA A 545 -3.09 13.84 17.75
N GLY A 546 -4.28 13.50 17.22
CA GLY A 546 -5.56 13.89 17.79
C GLY A 546 -5.99 15.35 17.55
N ILE A 547 -5.42 16.03 16.55
CA ILE A 547 -5.75 17.44 16.23
C ILE A 547 -7.02 17.56 15.38
N TYR A 548 -7.24 16.60 14.49
CA TYR A 548 -8.33 16.62 13.52
C TYR A 548 -9.38 15.56 13.86
N ASN A 549 -10.63 15.83 13.49
CA ASN A 549 -11.76 15.00 13.88
C ASN A 549 -11.79 13.68 13.10
N THR A 550 -12.31 12.63 13.75
CA THR A 550 -12.66 11.36 13.13
C THR A 550 -14.12 11.05 13.42
N TYR A 551 -14.93 10.91 12.38
CA TYR A 551 -16.35 10.58 12.52
C TYR A 551 -16.59 9.10 12.25
N MET A 552 -17.39 8.44 13.09
CA MET A 552 -17.85 7.07 12.85
C MET A 552 -19.33 7.07 12.54
N ILE A 553 -19.71 6.41 11.44
CA ILE A 553 -21.09 6.36 10.97
C ILE A 553 -21.57 4.91 10.87
N PRO A 554 -22.86 4.63 11.18
CA PRO A 554 -23.44 3.31 11.01
C PRO A 554 -23.59 2.96 9.53
N TYR A 555 -23.85 1.68 9.26
CA TYR A 555 -24.24 1.24 7.93
C TYR A 555 -25.76 1.37 7.77
N LEU A 556 -26.20 2.02 6.70
CA LEU A 556 -27.61 2.16 6.32
C LEU A 556 -27.90 1.38 5.04
N ASP A 557 -29.06 0.71 4.99
CA ASP A 557 -29.50 -0.04 3.79
C ASP A 557 -29.87 0.89 2.62
N ASP A 558 -30.37 2.08 2.92
CA ASP A 558 -30.63 3.10 1.89
C ASP A 558 -29.31 3.75 1.44
N LYS A 559 -28.90 3.43 0.22
CA LYS A 559 -27.66 3.93 -0.39
C LYS A 559 -27.62 5.45 -0.50
N TYR A 560 -28.75 6.13 -0.64
CA TYR A 560 -28.78 7.60 -0.76
C TYR A 560 -28.64 8.28 0.60
N GLU A 561 -29.28 7.75 1.64
CA GLU A 561 -29.03 8.23 3.01
C GLU A 561 -27.61 7.92 3.48
N MET A 562 -27.07 6.75 3.12
CA MET A 562 -25.67 6.41 3.36
C MET A 562 -24.72 7.38 2.65
N LEU A 563 -25.02 7.74 1.40
CA LEU A 563 -24.26 8.74 0.64
C LEU A 563 -24.31 10.12 1.30
N ARG A 564 -25.49 10.57 1.75
CA ARG A 564 -25.65 11.84 2.47
C ARG A 564 -24.79 11.86 3.73
N MET A 565 -24.93 10.83 4.57
CA MET A 565 -24.20 10.71 5.83
C MET A 565 -22.68 10.63 5.63
N LEU A 566 -22.22 9.86 4.65
CA LEU A 566 -20.80 9.80 4.29
C LEU A 566 -20.29 11.16 3.81
N SER A 567 -21.05 11.84 2.96
CA SER A 567 -20.72 13.17 2.43
C SER A 567 -20.57 14.19 3.56
N ASP A 568 -21.53 14.22 4.48
CA ASP A 568 -21.51 15.11 5.65
C ASP A 568 -20.33 14.82 6.57
N ALA A 569 -19.98 13.54 6.79
CA ALA A 569 -18.81 13.15 7.55
C ALA A 569 -17.49 13.60 6.89
N ILE A 570 -17.33 13.41 5.58
CA ILE A 570 -16.14 13.86 4.83
C ILE A 570 -15.98 15.38 4.93
N LYS A 571 -17.07 16.12 4.72
CA LYS A 571 -17.09 17.59 4.85
C LYS A 571 -16.77 18.03 6.27
N GLY A 572 -17.25 17.30 7.28
CA GLY A 572 -16.92 17.54 8.68
C GLY A 572 -15.43 17.36 8.96
N VAL A 573 -14.78 16.35 8.37
CA VAL A 573 -13.32 16.17 8.48
C VAL A 573 -12.58 17.33 7.81
N TYR A 574 -12.99 17.73 6.61
CA TYR A 574 -12.41 18.90 5.93
C TYR A 574 -12.58 20.20 6.70
N ALA A 575 -13.75 20.41 7.33
CA ALA A 575 -13.98 21.58 8.18
C ALA A 575 -13.05 21.58 9.40
N SER A 576 -12.75 20.40 9.96
CA SER A 576 -11.93 20.30 11.16
C SER A 576 -10.50 20.81 11.00
N VAL A 577 -9.98 20.90 9.76
CA VAL A 577 -8.68 21.53 9.47
C VAL A 577 -8.63 23.00 9.92
N PHE A 578 -9.79 23.67 9.88
CA PHE A 578 -9.91 25.11 10.08
C PHE A 578 -10.58 25.47 11.41
N PHE A 579 -10.75 24.52 12.31
CA PHE A 579 -11.25 24.79 13.66
C PHE A 579 -10.22 25.53 14.51
N ARG A 580 -10.69 26.20 15.57
CA ARG A 580 -9.85 27.00 16.45
C ARG A 580 -8.68 26.21 17.04
N ASP A 581 -8.92 24.98 17.51
CA ASP A 581 -7.90 24.09 18.07
C ASP A 581 -6.80 23.78 17.04
N SER A 582 -7.18 23.51 15.79
CA SER A 582 -6.26 23.20 14.68
C SER A 582 -5.50 24.45 14.19
N LYS A 583 -6.14 25.63 14.17
CA LYS A 583 -5.51 26.92 13.86
C LYS A 583 -4.44 27.31 14.89
N ALA A 584 -4.81 27.27 16.17
CA ALA A 584 -3.90 27.58 17.28
C ALA A 584 -2.69 26.65 17.27
N TYR A 585 -2.92 25.39 16.92
CA TYR A 585 -1.88 24.41 16.74
C TYR A 585 -0.91 24.78 15.60
N MET A 586 -1.40 25.11 14.40
CA MET A 586 -0.52 25.46 13.28
C MET A 586 0.33 26.69 13.58
N GLN A 587 -0.24 27.69 14.25
CA GLN A 587 0.49 28.87 14.72
C GLN A 587 1.64 28.50 15.68
N ALA A 588 1.40 27.60 16.64
CA ALA A 588 2.43 27.15 17.58
C ALA A 588 3.59 26.40 16.89
N THR A 589 3.34 25.81 15.72
CA THR A 589 4.36 25.07 14.95
C THR A 589 5.09 25.89 13.89
N SER A 590 4.78 27.18 13.75
CA SER A 590 5.28 28.05 12.66
C SER A 590 4.96 27.53 11.25
N ASN A 591 3.99 26.63 11.10
CA ASN A 591 3.54 26.13 9.81
C ASN A 591 2.45 27.06 9.22
N VAL A 592 2.39 27.14 7.88
CA VAL A 592 1.40 27.98 7.19
C VAL A 592 0.13 27.18 6.93
N ILE A 593 -1.00 27.68 7.43
CA ILE A 593 -2.31 27.01 7.34
C ILE A 593 -2.85 26.86 5.91
N ASP A 594 -2.43 27.73 4.99
CA ASP A 594 -2.83 27.70 3.58
C ASP A 594 -2.18 26.55 2.79
N GLN A 595 -1.13 25.94 3.32
CA GLN A 595 -0.44 24.79 2.72
C GLN A 595 -0.92 23.45 3.29
N GLU A 596 -1.75 23.45 4.34
CA GLU A 596 -2.24 22.22 4.95
C GLU A 596 -3.29 21.57 4.04
N LYS A 597 -2.95 20.36 3.56
CA LYS A 597 -3.84 19.54 2.73
C LYS A 597 -4.29 18.31 3.49
N MET A 598 -5.55 17.96 3.30
CA MET A 598 -6.19 16.86 4.02
C MET A 598 -6.59 15.74 3.08
N ALA A 599 -6.01 14.56 3.26
CA ALA A 599 -6.58 13.32 2.74
C ALA A 599 -7.61 12.77 3.73
N VAL A 600 -8.58 12.00 3.25
CA VAL A 600 -9.63 11.41 4.08
C VAL A 600 -9.63 9.90 3.92
N ILE A 601 -9.57 9.18 5.04
CA ILE A 601 -9.55 7.72 5.06
C ILE A 601 -10.96 7.24 5.39
N LEU A 602 -11.55 6.46 4.48
CA LEU A 602 -12.79 5.72 4.66
C LEU A 602 -12.43 4.29 5.04
N GLN A 603 -12.56 3.96 6.32
CA GLN A 603 -12.11 2.69 6.88
C GLN A 603 -13.27 1.94 7.51
N GLN A 604 -13.36 0.63 7.29
CA GLN A 604 -14.28 -0.24 8.03
C GLN A 604 -14.00 -0.16 9.54
N VAL A 605 -15.02 0.13 10.34
CA VAL A 605 -14.92 0.04 11.80
C VAL A 605 -14.81 -1.43 12.20
N VAL A 606 -13.82 -1.76 13.03
CA VAL A 606 -13.64 -3.11 13.55
C VAL A 606 -14.58 -3.33 14.72
N GLY A 607 -15.44 -4.34 14.64
CA GLY A 607 -16.32 -4.70 15.73
C GLY A 607 -17.33 -5.80 15.42
N ASN A 608 -18.13 -6.12 16.42
CA ASN A 608 -19.32 -6.98 16.29
C ASN A 608 -20.56 -6.17 16.64
N GLN A 609 -21.71 -6.54 16.05
CA GLN A 609 -22.99 -5.92 16.34
C GLN A 609 -23.67 -6.61 17.54
N TYR A 610 -24.16 -5.79 18.49
CA TYR A 610 -24.89 -6.19 19.69
C TYR A 610 -26.17 -5.36 19.80
N GLY A 611 -27.26 -5.86 19.20
CA GLY A 611 -28.47 -5.06 19.01
C GLY A 611 -28.16 -3.80 18.21
N ASP A 612 -28.41 -2.63 18.82
CA ASP A 612 -28.18 -1.31 18.23
C ASP A 612 -26.77 -0.74 18.54
N ARG A 613 -25.86 -1.57 19.07
CA ARG A 613 -24.50 -1.16 19.47
C ARG A 613 -23.46 -1.89 18.64
N TYR A 614 -22.35 -1.22 18.31
CA TYR A 614 -21.26 -1.83 17.57
C TYR A 614 -19.89 -1.49 18.18
N TYR A 615 -19.11 -2.52 18.56
CA TYR A 615 -17.78 -2.35 19.15
C TYR A 615 -16.93 -3.62 19.07
N PRO A 616 -15.58 -3.52 19.09
CA PRO A 616 -14.68 -4.66 19.10
C PRO A 616 -14.61 -5.33 20.46
N SER A 617 -14.17 -6.60 20.48
CA SER A 617 -13.91 -7.32 21.73
C SER A 617 -12.86 -6.58 22.56
N MET A 618 -11.78 -6.12 21.91
CA MET A 618 -10.76 -5.31 22.56
C MET A 618 -10.10 -4.35 21.58
N SER A 619 -9.59 -3.24 22.10
CA SER A 619 -8.73 -2.29 21.38
C SER A 619 -7.52 -1.95 22.23
N GLY A 620 -6.44 -1.54 21.58
CA GLY A 620 -5.19 -1.26 22.28
C GLY A 620 -4.24 -0.35 21.52
N VAL A 621 -3.29 0.20 22.27
CA VAL A 621 -2.15 0.96 21.76
C VAL A 621 -0.88 0.29 22.28
N ALA A 622 -0.03 -0.13 21.36
CA ALA A 622 1.23 -0.81 21.64
C ALA A 622 2.41 0.10 21.25
N ARG A 623 3.43 0.19 22.10
CA ARG A 623 4.66 0.93 21.82
C ARG A 623 5.85 0.01 21.94
N SER A 624 6.82 0.14 21.03
CA SER A 624 8.03 -0.67 21.08
C SER A 624 9.05 -0.17 22.11
N LEU A 625 8.84 1.03 22.65
CA LEU A 625 9.61 1.59 23.75
C LEU A 625 8.75 1.78 24.99
N ASN A 626 9.20 1.22 26.11
CA ASN A 626 8.63 1.41 27.42
C ASN A 626 9.51 2.40 28.21
N TYR A 627 9.01 3.62 28.41
CA TYR A 627 9.74 4.63 29.19
C TYR A 627 9.76 4.30 30.69
N TYR A 628 8.89 3.41 31.18
CA TYR A 628 8.72 3.09 32.59
C TYR A 628 8.58 1.57 32.79
N PRO A 629 9.65 0.81 32.51
CA PRO A 629 9.70 -0.60 32.88
C PRO A 629 9.48 -0.79 34.39
N ILE A 630 8.70 -1.81 34.73
CA ILE A 630 8.40 -2.21 36.11
C ILE A 630 8.95 -3.62 36.33
N GLY A 631 9.56 -3.87 37.50
CA GLY A 631 10.07 -5.20 37.84
C GLY A 631 11.20 -5.66 36.91
N GLU A 632 10.97 -6.76 36.18
CA GLU A 632 11.93 -7.36 35.25
C GLU A 632 11.78 -6.88 33.79
N GLU A 633 10.80 -6.00 33.51
CA GLU A 633 10.60 -5.43 32.18
C GLU A 633 11.83 -4.61 31.72
N LYS A 634 12.13 -4.65 30.42
CA LYS A 634 13.12 -3.76 29.79
C LYS A 634 12.46 -2.68 28.95
N ALA A 635 13.19 -1.58 28.71
CA ALA A 635 12.70 -0.49 27.88
C ALA A 635 12.39 -0.96 26.44
N GLU A 636 13.20 -1.87 25.89
CA GLU A 636 13.09 -2.38 24.53
C GLU A 636 12.03 -3.48 24.37
N GLU A 637 11.45 -3.97 25.47
CA GLU A 637 10.39 -5.00 25.46
C GLU A 637 9.00 -4.40 25.22
N GLY A 638 8.91 -3.08 25.12
CA GLY A 638 7.68 -2.37 24.77
C GLY A 638 6.59 -2.44 25.85
N ILE A 639 5.49 -1.74 25.58
CA ILE A 639 4.36 -1.56 26.49
C ILE A 639 3.05 -1.51 25.71
N VAL A 640 2.00 -2.10 26.26
CA VAL A 640 0.66 -2.14 25.67
C VAL A 640 -0.37 -1.65 26.67
N ASN A 641 -1.24 -0.76 26.20
CA ASN A 641 -2.47 -0.38 26.89
C ASN A 641 -3.66 -1.06 26.20
N LEU A 642 -4.49 -1.76 26.96
CA LEU A 642 -5.60 -2.57 26.47
C LEU A 642 -6.92 -2.16 27.14
N ALA A 643 -7.99 -2.10 26.36
CA ALA A 643 -9.33 -1.76 26.83
C ALA A 643 -10.43 -2.53 26.09
N LEU A 644 -11.59 -2.68 26.74
CA LEU A 644 -12.84 -3.12 26.14
C LEU A 644 -13.46 -1.98 25.30
N GLY A 645 -14.00 -2.33 24.13
CA GLY A 645 -14.73 -1.40 23.26
C GLY A 645 -13.82 -0.62 22.32
N LEU A 646 -14.32 0.52 21.80
CA LEU A 646 -13.61 1.32 20.80
C LEU A 646 -12.36 2.01 21.36
N GLY A 647 -11.31 2.08 20.53
CA GLY A 647 -9.98 2.61 20.91
C GLY A 647 -9.96 4.08 21.33
N LYS A 648 -11.00 4.86 20.99
CA LYS A 648 -11.17 6.25 21.46
C LYS A 648 -11.09 6.32 23.00
N TYR A 649 -11.48 5.26 23.71
CA TYR A 649 -11.39 5.21 25.17
C TYR A 649 -9.95 5.33 25.69
N ILE A 650 -8.98 4.73 24.98
CA ILE A 650 -7.56 4.79 25.33
C ILE A 650 -6.98 6.16 24.94
N VAL A 651 -7.35 6.64 23.75
CA VAL A 651 -6.92 7.94 23.23
C VAL A 651 -7.35 9.09 24.15
N ASP A 652 -8.58 9.05 24.66
CA ASP A 652 -9.16 10.06 25.58
C ASP A 652 -8.63 9.95 27.03
N GLY A 653 -7.65 9.07 27.29
CA GLY A 653 -7.04 8.89 28.62
C GLY A 653 -7.91 8.17 29.63
N GLY A 654 -8.76 7.24 29.17
CA GLY A 654 -9.55 6.36 30.03
C GLY A 654 -8.71 5.37 30.84
N MET A 655 -9.36 4.65 31.75
CA MET A 655 -8.72 3.65 32.62
C MET A 655 -8.51 2.31 31.89
N THR A 656 -7.26 1.99 31.56
CA THR A 656 -6.85 0.84 30.73
C THR A 656 -5.95 -0.14 31.49
N LEU A 657 -5.84 -1.37 31.00
CA LEU A 657 -4.92 -2.39 31.52
C LEU A 657 -3.56 -2.29 30.80
N ARG A 658 -2.46 -2.24 31.57
CA ARG A 658 -1.08 -2.08 31.06
C ARG A 658 -0.34 -3.41 31.16
N PHE A 659 0.36 -3.84 30.10
CA PHE A 659 1.27 -4.99 30.17
C PHE A 659 2.40 -4.90 29.15
N SER A 660 3.50 -5.63 29.37
CA SER A 660 4.55 -5.86 28.37
C SER A 660 4.25 -7.12 27.55
N PRO A 661 4.32 -7.09 26.21
CA PRO A 661 4.14 -8.27 25.36
C PRO A 661 5.10 -9.42 25.67
N TYR A 662 6.28 -9.15 26.25
CA TYR A 662 7.25 -10.17 26.64
C TYR A 662 6.96 -10.77 28.01
N HIS A 663 6.23 -10.03 28.87
CA HIS A 663 5.84 -10.44 30.22
C HIS A 663 4.31 -10.35 30.41
N PRO A 664 3.49 -11.05 29.60
CA PRO A 664 2.02 -10.89 29.62
C PRO A 664 1.37 -11.29 30.96
N ASN A 665 2.06 -12.10 31.77
CA ASN A 665 1.57 -12.58 33.06
C ASN A 665 1.88 -11.63 34.23
N GLN A 666 2.70 -10.59 34.01
CA GLN A 666 3.16 -9.66 35.06
C GLN A 666 2.37 -8.35 35.03
N VAL A 667 1.05 -8.43 35.22
CA VAL A 667 0.16 -7.25 35.20
C VAL A 667 0.02 -6.66 36.60
N LEU A 668 0.61 -5.47 36.81
CA LEU A 668 0.59 -4.78 38.11
C LEU A 668 -0.84 -4.49 38.59
N GLN A 669 -1.73 -4.03 37.72
CA GLN A 669 -3.09 -3.67 38.11
C GLN A 669 -3.91 -4.86 38.64
N THR A 670 -3.49 -6.10 38.37
CA THR A 670 -4.15 -7.32 38.84
C THR A 670 -3.36 -8.05 39.94
N SER A 671 -2.29 -7.43 40.47
CA SER A 671 -1.41 -8.02 41.48
C SER A 671 -2.10 -8.16 42.84
N GLU A 672 -2.85 -7.15 43.25
CA GLU A 672 -3.63 -7.12 44.49
C GLU A 672 -5.12 -6.92 44.19
N MET A 673 -5.98 -7.56 45.01
CA MET A 673 -7.44 -7.51 44.81
C MET A 673 -8.01 -6.08 44.93
N GLU A 674 -7.55 -5.30 45.91
CA GLU A 674 -7.99 -3.91 46.07
C GLU A 674 -7.57 -3.03 44.87
N MET A 675 -6.33 -3.22 44.38
CA MET A 675 -5.82 -2.53 43.21
C MET A 675 -6.64 -2.88 41.95
N ALA A 676 -6.92 -4.17 41.74
CA ALA A 676 -7.74 -4.62 40.62
C ALA A 676 -9.17 -4.05 40.64
N LEU A 677 -9.76 -3.88 41.82
CA LEU A 677 -11.10 -3.28 41.95
C LEU A 677 -11.13 -1.77 41.74
N ARG A 678 -10.01 -1.09 42.06
CA ARG A 678 -9.83 0.36 41.89
C ARG A 678 -9.50 0.73 40.46
N GLU A 679 -8.61 -0.04 39.82
CA GLU A 679 -8.00 0.31 38.53
C GLU A 679 -8.64 -0.39 37.32
N THR A 680 -9.76 -1.09 37.53
CA THR A 680 -10.48 -1.74 36.44
C THR A 680 -11.38 -0.78 35.67
N GLN A 681 -11.41 -0.95 34.34
CA GLN A 681 -12.29 -0.23 33.44
C GLN A 681 -13.77 -0.31 33.89
N THR A 682 -14.43 0.85 34.04
CA THR A 682 -15.84 0.93 34.46
C THR A 682 -16.79 1.31 33.32
N ARG A 683 -16.28 1.96 32.27
CA ARG A 683 -17.03 2.40 31.09
C ARG A 683 -16.27 2.08 29.81
N PHE A 684 -16.99 2.00 28.69
CA PHE A 684 -16.42 1.78 27.36
C PHE A 684 -17.18 2.57 26.30
N TYR A 685 -16.57 2.79 25.14
CA TYR A 685 -17.22 3.39 23.98
C TYR A 685 -17.73 2.33 23.01
N ALA A 686 -18.95 2.55 22.52
CA ALA A 686 -19.58 1.80 21.44
C ALA A 686 -20.17 2.76 20.40
N LEU A 687 -20.27 2.34 19.15
CA LEU A 687 -20.97 3.08 18.11
C LEU A 687 -22.47 2.85 18.22
N ASP A 688 -23.26 3.93 18.13
CA ASP A 688 -24.72 3.87 18.03
C ASP A 688 -25.14 3.56 16.59
N LEU A 689 -25.88 2.46 16.39
CA LEU A 689 -26.40 2.08 15.08
C LEU A 689 -27.75 2.75 14.76
N SER A 690 -28.44 3.29 15.76
CA SER A 690 -29.78 3.89 15.60
C SER A 690 -29.72 5.34 15.11
N ASN A 691 -28.60 6.02 15.32
CA ASN A 691 -28.45 7.43 14.98
C ASN A 691 -28.06 7.61 13.49
N ALA A 692 -29.05 8.01 12.69
CA ALA A 692 -28.92 8.27 11.26
C ALA A 692 -28.23 9.61 10.90
N GLY A 693 -27.46 10.21 11.83
CA GLY A 693 -26.53 11.30 11.50
C GLY A 693 -27.23 12.58 11.03
N HIS A 694 -28.43 12.87 11.52
CA HIS A 694 -29.13 14.12 11.24
C HIS A 694 -28.61 15.31 12.09
N ASN A 695 -27.86 15.02 13.15
CA ASN A 695 -27.32 16.01 14.10
C ASN A 695 -25.78 16.07 14.03
N PHE A 696 -25.21 16.29 12.84
CA PHE A 696 -23.77 16.48 12.72
C PHE A 696 -23.31 17.67 13.56
N SER A 697 -22.23 17.48 14.32
CA SER A 697 -21.72 18.46 15.26
C SER A 697 -20.20 18.58 15.16
N ILE A 698 -19.63 19.60 15.81
CA ILE A 698 -18.18 19.79 15.94
C ILE A 698 -17.55 18.69 16.82
N ASP A 699 -18.33 18.08 17.71
CA ASP A 699 -17.89 16.96 18.53
C ASP A 699 -17.82 15.68 17.68
N ASP A 700 -16.62 15.09 17.61
CA ASP A 700 -16.33 13.87 16.87
C ASP A 700 -16.93 12.62 17.55
N GLY A 701 -17.35 12.74 18.81
CA GLY A 701 -18.07 11.74 19.59
C GLY A 701 -19.59 11.75 19.41
N PHE A 702 -20.17 12.55 18.51
CA PHE A 702 -21.63 12.73 18.40
C PHE A 702 -22.42 11.42 18.22
N ASN A 703 -21.77 10.39 17.68
CA ASN A 703 -22.38 9.10 17.36
C ASN A 703 -21.89 7.95 18.27
N LEU A 704 -21.18 8.28 19.35
CA LEU A 704 -20.59 7.30 20.25
C LEU A 704 -21.34 7.28 21.59
N LEU A 705 -21.64 6.07 22.06
CA LEU A 705 -22.24 5.80 23.36
C LEU A 705 -21.15 5.51 24.37
N LYS A 706 -21.14 6.23 25.51
CA LYS A 706 -20.28 5.93 26.66
C LYS A 706 -21.04 5.07 27.67
N LEU A 707 -20.90 3.75 27.57
CA LEU A 707 -21.70 2.77 28.31
C LEU A 707 -20.94 2.22 29.53
N PRO A 708 -21.63 1.85 30.63
CA PRO A 708 -21.01 1.13 31.74
C PRO A 708 -20.75 -0.33 31.37
N VAL A 709 -19.68 -0.93 31.89
CA VAL A 709 -19.27 -2.33 31.58
C VAL A 709 -20.37 -3.37 31.85
N LYS A 710 -21.29 -3.10 32.77
CA LYS A 710 -22.46 -3.97 33.03
C LYS A 710 -23.35 -4.19 31.79
N GLU A 711 -23.38 -3.23 30.88
CA GLU A 711 -24.12 -3.38 29.62
C GLU A 711 -23.47 -4.40 28.68
N ALA A 712 -22.13 -4.46 28.65
CA ALA A 712 -21.38 -5.44 27.87
C ALA A 712 -21.59 -6.89 28.38
N GLU A 713 -21.95 -7.07 29.65
CA GLU A 713 -22.34 -8.37 30.20
C GLU A 713 -23.64 -8.89 29.55
N LYS A 714 -24.63 -8.02 29.36
CA LYS A 714 -25.90 -8.37 28.66
C LYS A 714 -25.65 -8.69 27.19
N ASP A 715 -24.71 -7.99 26.59
CA ASP A 715 -24.31 -8.21 25.20
C ASP A 715 -23.53 -9.53 25.03
N GLY A 716 -23.10 -10.17 26.12
CA GLY A 716 -22.29 -11.39 26.12
C GLY A 716 -20.85 -11.18 25.62
N SER A 717 -20.39 -9.93 25.55
CA SER A 717 -19.10 -9.58 24.95
C SER A 717 -17.92 -9.75 25.90
N LEU A 718 -18.18 -9.97 27.18
CA LEU A 718 -17.14 -10.09 28.22
C LEU A 718 -16.47 -11.48 28.26
N ASN A 719 -16.95 -12.44 27.48
CA ASN A 719 -16.35 -13.78 27.39
C ASN A 719 -14.87 -13.68 27.04
N TYR A 720 -14.02 -14.35 27.83
CA TYR A 720 -12.54 -14.32 27.78
C TYR A 720 -11.86 -12.99 28.20
N ILE A 721 -12.61 -11.94 28.49
CA ILE A 721 -12.06 -10.61 28.79
C ILE A 721 -12.19 -10.25 30.28
N ALA A 722 -13.28 -10.67 30.92
CA ALA A 722 -13.56 -10.33 32.32
C ALA A 722 -13.26 -11.49 33.29
N SER A 723 -12.83 -11.13 34.50
CA SER A 723 -12.86 -11.95 35.71
C SER A 723 -14.00 -11.50 36.63
N THR A 724 -14.43 -12.36 37.55
CA THR A 724 -15.52 -12.06 38.48
C THR A 724 -15.00 -11.95 39.90
N TYR A 725 -15.25 -10.81 40.55
CA TYR A 725 -14.99 -10.61 41.97
C TYR A 725 -16.12 -11.19 42.81
N ASP A 726 -15.78 -12.13 43.69
CA ASP A 726 -16.68 -12.70 44.68
C ASP A 726 -16.57 -11.94 46.01
N PRO A 727 -17.61 -11.20 46.43
CA PRO A 727 -17.58 -10.43 47.67
C PRO A 727 -17.64 -11.31 48.93
N TYR A 728 -18.08 -12.57 48.83
CA TYR A 728 -18.14 -13.47 49.99
C TYR A 728 -16.77 -14.05 50.32
N ASP A 729 -16.10 -14.56 49.30
CA ASP A 729 -14.77 -15.17 49.44
C ASP A 729 -13.62 -14.15 49.36
N GLN A 730 -13.92 -12.90 48.98
CA GLN A 730 -12.94 -11.83 48.72
C GLN A 730 -11.85 -12.24 47.71
N ILE A 731 -12.22 -13.01 46.69
CA ILE A 731 -11.31 -13.45 45.62
C ILE A 731 -11.79 -12.99 44.24
N ILE A 732 -10.85 -12.84 43.31
CA ILE A 732 -11.13 -12.66 41.90
C ILE A 732 -10.97 -14.02 41.22
N ARG A 733 -12.04 -14.52 40.60
CA ARG A 733 -12.03 -15.78 39.84
C ARG A 733 -11.97 -15.47 38.35
N ASP A 734 -11.04 -16.09 37.64
CA ASP A 734 -10.89 -15.89 36.21
C ASP A 734 -12.06 -16.46 35.43
N GLY A 735 -12.66 -15.61 34.60
CA GLY A 735 -13.87 -15.90 33.85
C GLY A 735 -15.14 -15.23 34.39
N LEU A 736 -16.23 -15.51 33.69
CA LEU A 736 -17.57 -14.96 33.97
C LEU A 736 -18.38 -15.96 34.78
N TYR A 737 -18.64 -15.62 36.04
CA TYR A 737 -19.52 -16.38 36.93
C TYR A 737 -20.79 -15.59 37.25
N PRO A 738 -21.91 -16.26 37.57
CA PRO A 738 -23.13 -15.57 38.02
C PRO A 738 -22.90 -14.83 39.35
N GLY A 739 -23.38 -13.58 39.46
CA GLY A 739 -23.15 -12.74 40.64
C GLY A 739 -21.77 -12.08 40.65
N GLY A 740 -21.52 -11.22 41.65
CA GLY A 740 -20.23 -10.53 41.81
C GLY A 740 -19.95 -9.39 40.81
N ARG A 741 -18.97 -8.54 41.11
CA ARG A 741 -18.56 -7.41 40.25
C ARG A 741 -17.66 -7.91 39.11
N LYS A 742 -17.89 -7.45 37.89
CA LYS A 742 -17.03 -7.77 36.73
C LYS A 742 -15.81 -6.87 36.71
N VAL A 743 -14.64 -7.47 36.54
CA VAL A 743 -13.33 -6.83 36.51
C VAL A 743 -12.71 -7.15 35.14
N ILE A 744 -12.35 -6.14 34.38
CA ILE A 744 -11.70 -6.30 33.07
C ILE A 744 -10.21 -6.59 33.31
N THR A 745 -9.83 -7.86 33.21
CA THR A 745 -8.48 -8.37 33.53
C THR A 745 -7.75 -8.94 32.31
N PHE A 746 -8.49 -9.37 31.28
CA PHE A 746 -7.97 -10.12 30.12
C PHE A 746 -7.20 -11.40 30.50
N ALA A 747 -7.42 -11.97 31.69
CA ALA A 747 -6.67 -13.13 32.19
C ALA A 747 -6.68 -14.33 31.23
N ASN A 748 -7.82 -14.62 30.59
CA ASN A 748 -7.90 -15.72 29.63
C ASN A 748 -7.09 -15.50 28.34
N ILE A 749 -6.78 -14.25 27.99
CA ILE A 749 -5.97 -13.90 26.82
C ILE A 749 -4.50 -13.83 27.21
N LEU A 750 -4.18 -13.16 28.32
CA LEU A 750 -2.80 -12.93 28.73
C LEU A 750 -2.15 -14.13 29.41
N GLN A 751 -2.90 -14.89 30.23
CA GLN A 751 -2.38 -16.01 31.01
C GLN A 751 -2.73 -17.38 30.44
N HIS A 752 -3.92 -17.52 29.84
CA HIS A 752 -4.40 -18.81 29.31
C HIS A 752 -4.31 -18.94 27.78
N ASP A 753 -3.73 -17.94 27.09
CA ASP A 753 -3.43 -17.93 25.66
C ASP A 753 -4.61 -18.38 24.76
N VAL A 754 -5.85 -18.02 25.13
CA VAL A 754 -7.04 -18.30 24.32
C VAL A 754 -6.93 -17.62 22.94
N PHE A 755 -6.22 -16.50 22.89
CA PHE A 755 -5.91 -15.76 21.68
C PHE A 755 -4.46 -15.24 21.79
N PRO A 756 -3.59 -15.46 20.77
CA PRO A 756 -2.14 -15.22 20.85
C PRO A 756 -1.78 -13.72 20.73
N LEU A 757 -2.42 -12.87 21.54
CA LEU A 757 -2.29 -11.41 21.49
C LEU A 757 -0.85 -10.97 21.73
N ALA A 758 -0.22 -11.48 22.80
CA ALA A 758 1.13 -11.11 23.17
C ALA A 758 2.12 -11.45 22.05
N ARG A 759 1.99 -12.63 21.44
CA ARG A 759 2.88 -13.06 20.35
C ARG A 759 2.68 -12.24 19.08
N ILE A 760 1.44 -11.93 18.71
CA ILE A 760 1.16 -11.06 17.55
C ILE A 760 1.75 -9.66 17.78
N LEU A 761 1.61 -9.10 18.99
CA LEU A 761 2.15 -7.78 19.34
C LEU A 761 3.68 -7.76 19.35
N GLN A 762 4.34 -8.82 19.83
CA GLN A 762 5.80 -8.96 19.72
C GLN A 762 6.26 -8.88 18.26
N LEU A 763 5.61 -9.62 17.35
CA LEU A 763 5.95 -9.59 15.92
C LEU A 763 5.67 -8.22 15.31
N ALA A 764 4.51 -7.63 15.60
CA ALA A 764 4.11 -6.32 15.08
C ALA A 764 5.08 -5.21 15.51
N LEU A 765 5.46 -5.14 16.80
CA LEU A 765 6.41 -4.15 17.31
C LEU A 765 7.83 -4.39 16.77
N LYS A 766 8.29 -5.65 16.75
CA LYS A 766 9.62 -6.00 16.23
C LYS A 766 9.77 -5.62 14.77
N TYR A 767 8.86 -6.08 13.90
CA TYR A 767 8.95 -5.79 12.47
C TYR A 767 8.63 -4.33 12.16
N GLY A 768 7.68 -3.72 12.86
CA GLY A 768 7.40 -2.29 12.76
C GLY A 768 8.64 -1.43 13.04
N GLN A 769 9.37 -1.72 14.14
CA GLN A 769 10.60 -1.01 14.50
C GLN A 769 11.76 -1.29 13.53
N GLN A 770 11.89 -2.54 13.04
CA GLN A 770 12.97 -2.90 12.10
C GLN A 770 12.82 -2.22 10.75
N GLU A 771 11.59 -2.19 10.19
CA GLU A 771 11.31 -1.59 8.89
C GLU A 771 11.29 -0.05 8.98
N MET A 772 10.74 0.54 10.06
CA MET A 772 10.78 1.99 10.27
C MET A 772 12.14 2.51 10.76
N ARG A 773 13.04 1.62 11.20
CA ARG A 773 14.36 1.95 11.78
C ARG A 773 14.30 2.90 12.98
N ARG A 774 13.14 2.97 13.64
CA ARG A 774 12.84 3.81 14.81
C ARG A 774 11.83 3.09 15.70
N PRO A 775 11.74 3.40 17.00
CA PRO A 775 10.67 2.88 17.83
C PRO A 775 9.31 3.28 17.26
N VAL A 776 8.30 2.44 17.44
CA VAL A 776 6.98 2.61 16.83
C VAL A 776 5.85 2.53 17.85
N GLU A 777 4.78 3.25 17.58
CA GLU A 777 3.47 3.07 18.19
C GLU A 777 2.52 2.43 17.18
N ILE A 778 1.74 1.45 17.62
CA ILE A 778 0.76 0.74 16.81
C ILE A 778 -0.60 0.78 17.52
N GLU A 779 -1.61 1.27 16.82
CA GLU A 779 -3.01 1.12 17.23
C GLU A 779 -3.59 -0.18 16.65
N PHE A 780 -4.33 -0.91 17.46
CA PHE A 780 -4.95 -2.16 17.03
C PHE A 780 -6.35 -2.36 17.63
N ALA A 781 -7.11 -3.23 16.99
CA ALA A 781 -8.36 -3.78 17.52
C ALA A 781 -8.44 -5.27 17.23
N ALA A 782 -9.16 -6.01 18.06
CA ALA A 782 -9.38 -7.43 17.84
C ALA A 782 -10.84 -7.82 18.10
N THR A 783 -11.31 -8.77 17.29
CA THR A 783 -12.62 -9.40 17.41
C THR A 783 -12.44 -10.89 17.68
N LEU A 784 -13.05 -11.37 18.76
CA LEU A 784 -13.08 -12.79 19.09
C LEU A 784 -14.39 -13.41 18.61
N ASN A 785 -14.30 -14.58 17.98
CA ASN A 785 -15.48 -15.33 17.57
C ASN A 785 -16.11 -16.03 18.79
N ARG A 786 -17.44 -16.05 18.82
CA ARG A 786 -18.23 -16.56 19.95
C ARG A 786 -18.51 -18.06 19.84
N GLU A 787 -18.44 -18.62 18.63
CA GLU A 787 -18.69 -20.04 18.40
C GLU A 787 -17.43 -20.89 18.64
N LYS A 788 -17.63 -22.20 18.81
CA LYS A 788 -16.75 -23.24 19.40
C LYS A 788 -15.26 -23.29 18.99
N ASP A 789 -14.81 -22.48 18.03
CA ASP A 789 -13.49 -22.61 17.39
C ASP A 789 -12.39 -21.70 17.97
N LYS A 790 -12.65 -20.90 19.03
CA LYS A 790 -11.65 -20.02 19.68
C LYS A 790 -10.86 -19.13 18.70
N THR A 791 -11.42 -18.82 17.53
CA THR A 791 -10.74 -18.03 16.50
C THR A 791 -10.96 -16.54 16.71
N GLY A 792 -9.95 -15.71 16.42
CA GLY A 792 -10.10 -14.26 16.40
C GLY A 792 -9.44 -13.61 15.17
N THR A 793 -9.74 -12.34 14.94
CA THR A 793 -9.02 -11.52 13.96
C THR A 793 -8.39 -10.32 14.66
N PHE A 794 -7.10 -10.12 14.46
CA PHE A 794 -6.32 -8.98 14.91
C PHE A 794 -6.19 -7.98 13.76
N TYR A 795 -6.60 -6.74 14.01
CA TYR A 795 -6.56 -5.66 13.04
C TYR A 795 -5.55 -4.61 13.44
N LEU A 796 -4.59 -4.35 12.56
CA LEU A 796 -3.69 -3.20 12.66
C LEU A 796 -4.41 -1.97 12.10
N LEU A 797 -4.56 -0.93 12.93
CA LEU A 797 -5.36 0.26 12.63
C LEU A 797 -4.51 1.48 12.27
N GLN A 798 -3.31 1.60 12.84
CA GLN A 798 -2.37 2.68 12.56
C GLN A 798 -0.97 2.29 13.05
N ILE A 799 0.07 2.82 12.41
CA ILE A 799 1.45 2.75 12.87
C ILE A 799 2.09 4.13 12.75
N ARG A 800 2.89 4.50 13.74
CA ARG A 800 3.57 5.80 13.80
C ARG A 800 4.98 5.64 14.36
N PRO A 801 5.96 6.41 13.90
CA PRO A 801 7.27 6.48 14.55
C PRO A 801 7.17 7.25 15.86
N ILE A 802 7.91 6.83 16.88
CA ILE A 802 8.12 7.59 18.12
C ILE A 802 9.37 8.46 17.91
N VAL A 803 9.27 9.76 18.22
CA VAL A 803 10.40 10.68 18.16
C VAL A 803 11.33 10.39 19.34
N ASP A 804 12.58 10.06 19.02
CA ASP A 804 13.67 9.88 19.98
C ASP A 804 14.67 11.03 19.78
N SER A 805 14.72 11.97 20.73
CA SER A 805 15.62 13.13 20.69
C SER A 805 17.03 12.69 21.06
N LYS A 806 17.88 12.47 20.04
CA LYS A 806 19.29 12.11 20.19
C LYS A 806 20.21 13.33 20.36
N GLU A 807 19.97 14.16 21.35
CA GLU A 807 21.07 15.00 21.86
C GLU A 807 21.77 14.21 22.96
N MET A 808 23.11 14.29 23.06
CA MET A 808 23.84 13.71 24.19
C MET A 808 24.03 14.81 25.23
N LEU A 809 23.50 14.59 26.43
CA LEU A 809 23.93 15.33 27.61
C LEU A 809 25.07 14.52 28.23
N ASP A 810 26.28 15.08 28.26
CA ASP A 810 27.46 14.46 28.89
C ASP A 810 27.53 14.76 30.41
N GLU A 811 26.57 15.53 30.95
CA GLU A 811 26.54 15.96 32.35
C GLU A 811 25.65 15.04 33.21
N ASP A 812 26.14 14.62 34.37
CA ASP A 812 25.36 13.80 35.31
C ASP A 812 24.51 14.68 36.23
N LEU A 813 23.20 14.74 35.96
CA LEU A 813 22.23 15.57 36.69
C LEU A 813 22.09 15.17 38.17
N SER A 814 22.47 13.94 38.55
CA SER A 814 22.39 13.46 39.93
C SER A 814 23.41 14.12 40.87
N LEU A 815 24.47 14.73 40.33
CA LEU A 815 25.54 15.37 41.12
C LEU A 815 25.19 16.80 41.57
N ILE A 816 24.07 17.36 41.11
CA ILE A 816 23.67 18.73 41.44
C ILE A 816 23.00 18.75 42.83
N PRO A 817 23.40 19.65 43.76
CA PRO A 817 22.81 19.69 45.10
C PRO A 817 21.34 20.10 45.10
N ASP A 818 20.53 19.42 45.91
CA ASP A 818 19.08 19.63 46.07
C ASP A 818 18.71 21.06 46.50
N GLU A 819 19.59 21.70 47.28
CA GLU A 819 19.42 23.07 47.77
C GLU A 819 19.39 24.12 46.65
N ARG A 820 19.95 23.80 45.48
CA ARG A 820 19.96 24.69 44.29
C ARG A 820 18.79 24.44 43.35
N LEU A 821 17.84 23.56 43.71
CA LEU A 821 16.80 23.11 42.81
C LEU A 821 15.41 23.63 43.20
N LEU A 822 14.67 24.07 42.18
CA LEU A 822 13.25 24.34 42.26
C LEU A 822 12.44 23.05 42.10
N LEU A 823 12.82 22.22 41.12
CA LEU A 823 12.19 20.95 40.79
C LEU A 823 13.24 19.86 40.56
N ARG A 824 12.97 18.65 41.04
CA ARG A 824 13.68 17.43 40.64
C ARG A 824 12.68 16.32 40.35
N SER A 825 12.90 15.62 39.26
CA SER A 825 12.15 14.43 38.88
C SER A 825 13.10 13.29 38.54
N HIS A 826 12.94 12.14 39.20
CA HIS A 826 13.55 10.85 38.82
C HIS A 826 12.73 10.12 37.73
N ASN A 827 11.68 10.81 37.27
CA ASN A 827 10.71 10.37 36.29
C ASN A 827 10.49 11.53 35.31
N SER A 828 11.55 11.86 34.58
CA SER A 828 11.59 12.95 33.61
C SER A 828 11.62 12.41 32.19
N LEU A 829 10.91 13.09 31.30
CA LEU A 829 10.97 12.90 29.85
C LEU A 829 11.29 14.22 29.17
N GLY A 830 11.89 14.11 27.99
CA GLY A 830 12.52 15.23 27.31
C GLY A 830 14.04 15.09 27.41
N HIS A 831 14.74 15.75 26.51
CA HIS A 831 16.19 15.74 26.47
C HIS A 831 16.69 17.11 26.05
N GLY A 832 17.68 17.65 26.76
CA GLY A 832 18.29 18.94 26.42
C GLY A 832 18.40 19.90 27.62
N ILE A 833 18.89 21.09 27.32
CA ILE A 833 19.03 22.21 28.26
C ILE A 833 18.21 23.39 27.74
N THR A 834 17.46 24.04 28.62
CA THR A 834 16.68 25.24 28.30
C THR A 834 16.95 26.32 29.34
N ASP A 835 17.37 27.50 28.90
CA ASP A 835 17.85 28.59 29.75
C ASP A 835 17.18 29.95 29.41
N ASP A 836 16.01 29.92 28.77
CA ASP A 836 15.28 31.12 28.31
C ASP A 836 13.90 31.32 28.98
N ILE A 837 13.59 30.56 30.04
CA ILE A 837 12.26 30.57 30.69
C ILE A 837 12.29 31.33 32.02
N TYR A 838 11.42 32.34 32.15
CA TYR A 838 11.35 33.21 33.34
C TYR A 838 10.09 33.00 34.17
N ASP A 839 9.07 32.36 33.59
CA ASP A 839 7.71 32.35 34.11
C ASP A 839 7.32 30.94 34.60
N VAL A 840 6.74 30.87 35.80
CA VAL A 840 6.21 29.63 36.41
C VAL A 840 4.75 29.83 36.74
N VAL A 841 3.91 28.92 36.25
CA VAL A 841 2.48 28.85 36.52
C VAL A 841 2.19 27.57 37.27
N TYR A 842 1.59 27.65 38.44
CA TYR A 842 1.22 26.47 39.23
C TYR A 842 -0.19 26.54 39.81
N VAL A 843 -0.80 25.37 39.96
CA VAL A 843 -2.10 25.18 40.61
C VAL A 843 -1.94 25.22 42.13
N LYS A 844 -2.76 26.02 42.81
CA LYS A 844 -2.77 26.12 44.27
C LYS A 844 -3.29 24.83 44.92
N THR A 845 -2.55 24.30 45.89
CA THR A 845 -2.83 23.00 46.51
C THR A 845 -3.61 23.07 47.84
N GLN A 846 -3.63 24.21 48.52
CA GLN A 846 -4.21 24.35 49.88
C GLN A 846 -5.73 24.13 49.98
N ASP A 847 -6.48 24.17 48.87
CA ASP A 847 -7.93 23.88 48.80
C ASP A 847 -8.31 23.13 47.52
N TYR A 848 -7.39 22.30 47.00
CA TYR A 848 -7.60 21.62 45.73
C TYR A 848 -8.71 20.56 45.80
N SER A 849 -9.59 20.55 44.80
CA SER A 849 -10.60 19.52 44.61
C SER A 849 -10.68 19.13 43.13
N ALA A 850 -10.59 17.83 42.85
CA ALA A 850 -10.68 17.28 41.50
C ALA A 850 -12.00 17.64 40.77
N SER A 851 -13.07 17.93 41.54
CA SER A 851 -14.35 18.41 40.98
C SER A 851 -14.24 19.74 40.23
N ARG A 852 -13.22 20.56 40.54
CA ARG A 852 -12.98 21.89 39.94
C ARG A 852 -11.96 21.88 38.80
N ASN A 853 -11.42 20.71 38.45
CA ASN A 853 -10.48 20.54 37.33
C ASN A 853 -10.95 21.16 36.00
N PRO A 854 -12.24 21.11 35.62
CA PRO A 854 -12.73 21.78 34.41
C PRO A 854 -12.61 23.31 34.45
N GLU A 855 -12.75 23.94 35.63
CA GLU A 855 -12.57 25.39 35.79
C GLU A 855 -11.11 25.78 35.68
N ILE A 856 -10.23 24.99 36.32
CA ILE A 856 -8.77 25.16 36.25
C ILE A 856 -8.29 25.09 34.80
N ALA A 857 -8.79 24.12 34.02
CA ALA A 857 -8.44 23.97 32.61
C ALA A 857 -8.77 25.23 31.77
N ARG A 858 -9.91 25.90 32.03
CA ARG A 858 -10.31 27.14 31.33
C ARG A 858 -9.45 28.34 31.70
N GLU A 859 -9.04 28.44 32.97
CA GLU A 859 -8.14 29.51 33.39
C GLU A 859 -6.75 29.34 32.76
N ILE A 860 -6.25 28.09 32.70
CA ILE A 860 -4.97 27.76 32.05
C ILE A 860 -5.02 28.10 30.56
N GLU A 861 -6.10 27.73 29.85
CA GLU A 861 -6.27 28.06 28.43
C GLU A 861 -6.16 29.56 28.18
N LYS A 862 -6.80 30.38 29.02
CA LYS A 862 -6.75 31.85 28.92
C LYS A 862 -5.34 32.39 29.12
N TRP A 863 -4.60 31.88 30.11
CA TRP A 863 -3.23 32.31 30.36
C TRP A 863 -2.29 31.85 29.26
N ASN A 864 -2.43 30.62 28.77
CA ASN A 864 -1.64 30.10 27.66
C ASN A 864 -1.78 30.97 26.40
N GLN A 865 -2.99 31.43 26.07
CA GLN A 865 -3.21 32.36 24.96
C GLN A 865 -2.44 33.67 25.16
N GLN A 866 -2.42 34.23 26.38
CA GLN A 866 -1.66 35.44 26.67
C GLN A 866 -0.15 35.25 26.49
N PHE A 867 0.38 34.08 26.88
CA PHE A 867 1.79 33.74 26.66
C PHE A 867 2.13 33.60 25.17
N LEU A 868 1.24 32.96 24.39
CA LEU A 868 1.39 32.84 22.94
C LEU A 868 1.39 34.21 22.26
N ASP A 869 0.44 35.09 22.59
CA ASP A 869 0.33 36.45 22.03
C ASP A 869 1.57 37.31 22.35
N MET A 870 2.23 37.05 23.48
CA MET A 870 3.49 37.71 23.88
C MET A 870 4.75 37.03 23.34
N GLY A 871 4.63 35.86 22.69
CA GLY A 871 5.77 35.06 22.25
C GLY A 871 6.66 34.57 23.40
N ARG A 872 6.07 34.22 24.55
CA ARG A 872 6.79 33.76 25.75
C ARG A 872 6.42 32.34 26.15
N HIS A 873 7.32 31.70 26.88
CA HIS A 873 7.19 30.33 27.37
C HIS A 873 7.23 30.25 28.89
N TYR A 874 6.65 29.19 29.46
CA TYR A 874 6.54 29.04 30.92
C TYR A 874 6.65 27.57 31.40
N ILE A 875 6.86 27.39 32.70
CA ILE A 875 6.80 26.09 33.40
C ILE A 875 5.39 25.94 33.99
N LEU A 876 4.73 24.80 33.73
CA LEU A 876 3.39 24.49 34.23
C LEU A 876 3.43 23.38 35.28
N ILE A 877 2.85 23.61 36.47
CA ILE A 877 2.85 22.64 37.58
C ILE A 877 1.43 22.42 38.09
N GLY A 878 0.99 21.17 38.23
CA GLY A 878 -0.36 20.89 38.72
C GLY A 878 -0.60 19.45 39.18
N PRO A 879 -1.68 19.22 39.95
CA PRO A 879 -1.97 17.92 40.54
C PRO A 879 -2.67 16.93 39.60
N GLY A 880 -2.27 15.66 39.65
CA GLY A 880 -2.84 14.56 38.86
C GLY A 880 -2.49 14.59 37.37
N ARG A 881 -3.29 13.92 36.53
CA ARG A 881 -2.99 13.81 35.09
C ARG A 881 -3.25 15.10 34.33
N TRP A 882 -2.39 15.42 33.38
CA TRP A 882 -2.71 16.41 32.36
C TRP A 882 -3.40 15.76 31.15
N GLY A 883 -4.52 16.33 30.70
CA GLY A 883 -5.20 15.91 29.47
C GLY A 883 -6.11 14.69 29.57
N SER A 884 -6.56 14.32 30.78
CA SER A 884 -7.59 13.28 30.95
C SER A 884 -8.99 13.84 30.72
N SER A 885 -9.82 13.09 29.98
CA SER A 885 -11.26 13.39 29.84
C SER A 885 -12.08 13.11 31.11
N ASP A 886 -11.51 12.44 32.11
CA ASP A 886 -12.12 12.22 33.43
C ASP A 886 -11.57 13.25 34.43
N PRO A 887 -12.39 14.22 34.88
CA PRO A 887 -11.96 15.24 35.84
C PRO A 887 -11.47 14.66 37.18
N TRP A 888 -11.86 13.43 37.53
CA TRP A 888 -11.41 12.76 38.75
C TRP A 888 -10.01 12.14 38.63
N LEU A 889 -9.50 12.01 37.41
CA LEU A 889 -8.14 11.52 37.14
C LEU A 889 -7.16 12.68 36.88
N GLY A 890 -7.64 13.85 36.47
CA GLY A 890 -6.74 14.92 36.06
C GLY A 890 -7.41 16.21 35.59
N ILE A 891 -6.59 17.17 35.19
CA ILE A 891 -7.02 18.45 34.64
C ILE A 891 -7.29 18.25 33.13
N PRO A 892 -8.54 18.46 32.65
CA PRO A 892 -8.96 18.17 31.28
C PRO A 892 -8.53 19.27 30.29
N VAL A 893 -7.22 19.50 30.16
CA VAL A 893 -6.65 20.39 29.14
C VAL A 893 -6.47 19.67 27.82
N LYS A 894 -6.67 20.36 26.70
CA LYS A 894 -6.18 19.91 25.39
C LYS A 894 -4.79 20.48 25.15
N TRP A 895 -4.05 19.92 24.20
CA TRP A 895 -2.73 20.43 23.83
C TRP A 895 -2.71 21.94 23.49
N PRO A 896 -3.65 22.50 22.70
CA PRO A 896 -3.69 23.95 22.44
C PRO A 896 -3.88 24.81 23.70
N HIS A 897 -4.40 24.25 24.80
CA HIS A 897 -4.62 24.99 26.03
C HIS A 897 -3.33 25.21 26.84
N ILE A 898 -2.23 24.51 26.51
CA ILE A 898 -0.95 24.56 27.26
C ILE A 898 0.27 24.60 26.32
N SER A 899 0.07 24.90 25.05
CA SER A 899 1.09 24.82 24.00
C SER A 899 2.29 25.77 24.18
N ALA A 900 2.18 26.81 25.01
CA ALA A 900 3.32 27.67 25.36
C ALA A 900 4.16 27.13 26.53
N ALA A 901 3.72 26.07 27.21
CA ALA A 901 4.49 25.44 28.28
C ALA A 901 5.69 24.66 27.72
N ARG A 902 6.86 24.83 28.34
CA ARG A 902 8.11 24.12 27.97
C ARG A 902 8.51 23.04 28.96
N VAL A 903 7.99 23.11 30.18
CA VAL A 903 8.04 22.03 31.17
C VAL A 903 6.65 21.89 31.77
N ILE A 904 6.17 20.65 31.87
CA ILE A 904 4.91 20.29 32.51
C ILE A 904 5.21 19.32 33.63
N VAL A 905 4.65 19.59 34.81
CA VAL A 905 4.86 18.79 36.01
C VAL A 905 3.52 18.20 36.48
N GLU A 906 3.45 16.88 36.56
CA GLU A 906 2.41 16.14 37.29
C GLU A 906 2.86 15.99 38.76
N ALA A 907 2.23 16.74 39.66
CA ALA A 907 2.51 16.69 41.09
C ALA A 907 1.54 15.73 41.80
N GLY A 908 2.06 14.71 42.49
CA GLY A 908 1.24 13.82 43.31
C GLY A 908 0.84 14.48 44.63
N LEU A 909 -0.42 14.27 45.07
CA LEU A 909 -0.90 14.66 46.39
C LEU A 909 -1.14 13.43 47.27
N THR A 910 -1.07 13.59 48.60
CA THR A 910 -1.24 12.51 49.59
C THR A 910 -2.50 11.66 49.38
N ASN A 911 -3.61 12.27 48.93
CA ASN A 911 -4.90 11.63 48.68
C ASN A 911 -5.33 11.63 47.19
N TYR A 912 -4.44 11.96 46.25
CA TYR A 912 -4.75 12.04 44.82
C TYR A 912 -3.58 11.46 44.02
N ARG A 913 -3.68 10.16 43.71
CA ARG A 913 -2.66 9.35 43.02
C ARG A 913 -3.18 8.93 41.66
N VAL A 914 -2.41 9.17 40.61
CA VAL A 914 -2.78 8.82 39.23
C VAL A 914 -1.53 8.44 38.45
N ASP A 915 -1.53 7.33 37.71
CA ASP A 915 -0.31 6.93 36.95
C ASP A 915 0.04 8.00 35.90
N PRO A 916 1.32 8.17 35.54
CA PRO A 916 1.73 9.13 34.53
C PRO A 916 1.04 8.91 33.17
N SER A 917 0.74 10.00 32.47
CA SER A 917 -0.12 10.07 31.26
C SER A 917 0.44 9.43 29.98
N GLN A 918 1.20 8.33 30.06
CA GLN A 918 1.92 7.71 28.95
C GLN A 918 1.02 7.14 27.83
N GLY A 919 -0.25 6.87 28.10
CA GLY A 919 -1.16 6.16 27.19
C GLY A 919 -1.75 7.00 26.05
N THR A 920 -1.71 8.33 26.14
CA THR A 920 -2.59 9.22 25.37
C THR A 920 -1.92 9.88 24.17
N HIS A 921 -2.71 10.36 23.19
CA HIS A 921 -2.21 11.21 22.11
C HIS A 921 -1.61 12.53 22.63
N PHE A 922 -2.10 13.00 23.77
CA PHE A 922 -1.54 14.14 24.49
C PHE A 922 -0.04 13.94 24.79
N PHE A 923 0.36 12.74 25.23
CA PHE A 923 1.76 12.41 25.53
C PHE A 923 2.71 12.47 24.31
N GLN A 924 2.23 12.04 23.13
CA GLN A 924 3.05 12.11 21.92
C GLN A 924 3.34 13.53 21.45
N ASN A 925 2.38 14.44 21.63
CA ASN A 925 2.58 15.83 21.27
C ASN A 925 3.69 16.44 22.16
N LEU A 926 3.71 16.11 23.46
CA LEU A 926 4.75 16.58 24.39
C LEU A 926 6.17 16.18 23.96
N THR A 927 6.37 14.91 23.64
CA THR A 927 7.69 14.42 23.22
C THR A 927 8.12 15.01 21.88
N SER A 928 7.18 15.25 20.96
CA SER A 928 7.46 15.82 19.64
C SER A 928 7.88 17.29 19.68
N PHE A 929 7.39 18.08 20.65
CA PHE A 929 7.74 19.49 20.83
C PHE A 929 8.92 19.74 21.77
N GLY A 930 9.58 18.67 22.25
CA GLY A 930 10.68 18.77 23.20
C GLY A 930 10.25 19.37 24.55
N VAL A 931 8.97 19.26 24.91
CA VAL A 931 8.47 19.74 26.20
C VAL A 931 8.89 18.76 27.29
N GLY A 932 9.53 19.29 28.33
CA GLY A 932 9.89 18.52 29.51
C GLY A 932 8.66 18.01 30.24
N TYR A 933 8.62 16.73 30.60
CA TYR A 933 7.51 16.14 31.33
C TYR A 933 7.99 15.48 32.61
N PHE A 934 7.65 16.07 33.76
CA PHE A 934 8.15 15.65 35.06
C PHE A 934 7.01 15.06 35.89
N THR A 935 7.24 13.89 36.48
CA THR A 935 6.34 13.32 37.49
C THR A 935 7.01 13.46 38.86
N ILE A 936 6.41 14.22 39.77
CA ILE A 936 7.01 14.50 41.09
C ILE A 936 6.04 14.11 42.19
N ASN A 937 6.48 13.21 43.08
CA ASN A 937 5.75 12.75 44.26
C ASN A 937 6.52 13.14 45.53
N ALA A 938 6.65 14.45 45.79
CA ALA A 938 7.43 14.97 46.91
C ALA A 938 7.02 14.40 48.29
N TYR A 939 5.75 14.00 48.46
CA TYR A 939 5.26 13.37 49.70
C TYR A 939 5.81 11.95 49.96
N MET A 940 6.39 11.29 48.96
CA MET A 940 7.05 9.97 49.08
C MET A 940 8.58 10.05 49.01
N ASN A 941 9.15 11.26 49.07
CA ASN A 941 10.57 11.51 48.75
C ASN A 941 10.96 11.06 47.33
N ASP A 942 10.01 11.07 46.40
CA ASP A 942 10.23 10.77 44.99
C ASP A 942 10.18 12.08 44.18
N GLY A 943 11.34 12.74 44.10
CA GLY A 943 11.52 14.06 43.50
C GLY A 943 11.36 15.24 44.48
N ILE A 944 11.66 16.44 44.01
CA ILE A 944 11.65 17.69 44.79
C ILE A 944 10.68 18.67 44.13
N TYR A 945 9.79 19.26 44.93
CA TYR A 945 8.96 20.39 44.52
C TYR A 945 8.99 21.46 45.61
N ASN A 946 9.78 22.52 45.40
CA ASN A 946 9.94 23.59 46.39
C ASN A 946 8.79 24.60 46.32
N GLN A 947 7.60 24.16 46.76
CA GLN A 947 6.39 24.97 46.72
C GLN A 947 6.46 26.17 47.69
N ASP A 948 7.13 26.01 48.83
CA ASP A 948 7.28 27.09 49.81
C ASP A 948 8.07 28.28 49.26
N PHE A 949 9.13 28.01 48.48
CA PHE A 949 9.86 29.05 47.76
C PHE A 949 8.95 29.79 46.77
N LEU A 950 8.18 29.08 45.94
CA LEU A 950 7.25 29.70 44.99
C LEU A 950 6.14 30.51 45.68
N ASN A 951 5.68 30.06 46.85
CA ASN A 951 4.68 30.76 47.65
C ASN A 951 5.23 32.05 48.29
N ALA A 952 6.54 32.11 48.56
CA ALA A 952 7.22 33.28 49.13
C ALA A 952 7.50 34.39 48.09
N GLN A 953 7.55 34.06 46.79
CA GLN A 953 7.78 35.03 45.72
C GLN A 953 6.55 35.91 45.43
N PRO A 954 6.73 37.17 45.00
CA PRO A 954 5.61 38.03 44.59
C PRO A 954 4.91 37.43 43.37
N ALA A 955 3.59 37.24 43.45
CA ALA A 955 2.79 36.80 42.30
C ALA A 955 2.64 37.97 41.31
N LEU A 956 2.97 37.74 40.04
CA LEU A 956 2.67 38.70 38.97
C LEU A 956 1.15 38.78 38.75
N GLN A 957 0.51 37.60 38.77
CA GLN A 957 -0.93 37.44 38.66
C GLN A 957 -1.38 36.23 39.49
N GLU A 958 -2.50 36.36 40.17
CA GLU A 958 -3.09 35.28 40.98
C GLU A 958 -4.60 35.24 40.79
N THR A 959 -5.15 34.04 40.56
CA THR A 959 -6.60 33.78 40.47
C THR A 959 -7.06 32.94 41.65
N GLN A 960 -8.30 32.45 41.62
CA GLN A 960 -8.79 31.52 42.63
C GLN A 960 -7.99 30.22 42.66
N TYR A 961 -7.51 29.74 41.51
CA TYR A 961 -6.88 28.43 41.37
C TYR A 961 -5.42 28.45 40.93
N LEU A 962 -5.00 29.45 40.17
CA LEU A 962 -3.66 29.55 39.58
C LEU A 962 -2.84 30.67 40.20
N ARG A 963 -1.53 30.48 40.23
CA ARG A 963 -0.56 31.51 40.61
C ARG A 963 0.55 31.56 39.59
N HIS A 964 0.87 32.77 39.11
CA HIS A 964 1.95 33.06 38.18
C HIS A 964 3.05 33.82 38.90
N VAL A 965 4.24 33.22 38.92
CA VAL A 965 5.47 33.81 39.45
C VAL A 965 6.43 34.05 38.30
N ARG A 966 7.09 35.21 38.30
CA ARG A 966 8.11 35.55 37.32
C ARG A 966 9.42 35.86 38.02
N PHE A 967 10.50 35.29 37.50
CA PHE A 967 11.85 35.51 37.98
C PHE A 967 12.57 36.63 37.22
N ALA A 968 13.59 37.21 37.86
CA ALA A 968 14.45 38.21 37.23
C ALA A 968 15.47 37.59 36.25
N HIS A 969 15.94 36.38 36.57
CA HIS A 969 16.85 35.57 35.75
C HIS A 969 16.12 34.33 35.24
N PRO A 970 16.51 33.76 34.09
CA PRO A 970 15.87 32.56 33.58
C PRO A 970 16.17 31.35 34.47
N ALA A 971 15.18 30.47 34.62
CA ALA A 971 15.36 29.18 35.26
C ALA A 971 16.04 28.23 34.27
N VAL A 972 17.16 27.62 34.69
CA VAL A 972 17.86 26.61 33.88
C VAL A 972 17.20 25.26 34.09
N ILE A 973 16.71 24.69 33.00
CA ILE A 973 16.11 23.35 32.95
C ILE A 973 17.10 22.42 32.28
N LYS A 974 17.36 21.26 32.91
CA LYS A 974 18.19 20.19 32.32
C LYS A 974 17.44 18.87 32.38
N MET A 975 17.43 18.13 31.28
CA MET A 975 16.67 16.88 31.15
C MET A 975 17.49 15.80 30.48
N ASP A 976 17.65 14.66 31.16
CA ASP A 976 18.21 13.43 30.61
C ASP A 976 17.13 12.35 30.58
N GLY A 977 16.45 12.23 29.45
CA GLY A 977 15.38 11.25 29.24
C GLY A 977 15.86 9.79 29.25
N LYS A 978 17.16 9.52 29.08
CA LYS A 978 17.71 8.15 29.16
C LYS A 978 17.87 7.70 30.61
N LYS A 979 18.40 8.59 31.45
CA LYS A 979 18.51 8.35 32.90
C LYS A 979 17.20 8.66 33.65
N LYS A 980 16.21 9.25 32.96
CA LYS A 980 14.93 9.73 33.51
C LYS A 980 15.09 10.83 34.55
N GLU A 981 16.19 11.55 34.50
CA GLU A 981 16.48 12.64 35.44
C GLU A 981 16.11 13.98 34.80
N GLY A 982 15.43 14.82 35.56
CA GLY A 982 15.05 16.17 35.14
C GLY A 982 15.13 17.12 36.30
N ILE A 983 15.76 18.27 36.08
CA ILE A 983 15.91 19.30 37.10
C ILE A 983 15.55 20.68 36.56
N VAL A 984 15.00 21.51 37.45
CA VAL A 984 14.89 22.95 37.26
C VAL A 984 15.66 23.61 38.39
N MET A 985 16.69 24.39 38.05
CA MET A 985 17.50 25.09 39.03
C MET A 985 16.77 26.33 39.55
N LEU A 986 17.09 26.73 40.78
CA LEU A 986 16.68 28.02 41.30
C LEU A 986 17.31 29.13 40.44
N PRO A 987 16.58 30.21 40.15
CA PRO A 987 17.12 31.35 39.43
C PRO A 987 18.03 32.13 40.38
N ASP A 988 19.33 31.83 40.34
CA ASP A 988 20.32 32.47 41.21
C ASP A 988 20.47 33.96 40.86
N SER A 989 20.52 34.79 41.91
CA SER A 989 21.05 36.15 41.84
C SER A 989 22.56 36.08 42.13
N GLU A 990 23.37 36.10 41.08
CA GLU A 990 24.84 36.21 41.04
C GLU A 990 25.69 34.90 41.18
N GLU A 991 26.75 34.86 40.34
CA GLU A 991 27.90 33.93 40.23
C GLU A 991 27.68 32.60 39.43
N SER A 992 28.41 32.22 38.37
CA SER A 992 29.70 32.66 37.78
C SER A 992 29.80 32.29 36.29
N GLN A 993 30.25 33.23 35.46
CA GLN A 993 31.15 32.92 34.35
C GLN A 993 32.44 32.33 34.95
N ALA A 994 32.70 31.05 34.71
CA ALA A 994 34.03 30.44 34.78
C ALA A 994 34.06 29.21 33.87
#